data_AF-A0A947NJB5-F1
#
_entry.id   AF-A0A947NJB5-F1
#
_cell.length_a   1.000
_cell.length_b   1.000
_cell.length_c   1.000
_cell.angle_alpha   90.00
_cell.angle_beta   90.00
_cell.angle_gamma   90.00
#
_symmetry.space_group_name_H-M   'P 1'
#
loop_
_entity.id
_entity.type
_entity.pdbx_description
1 polymer ?
#
loop_
_entity_poly.entity_id
_entity_poly.type
_entity_poly.pdbx_seq_one_letter_code
_entity_poly.pdbx_strand_id
1 'polypeptide(L)'
;MRKTTERRKRRTMLPALCLVFISVGILHGTAVAQILQIPEGTSIQDAIDRAPPGAVLQLLAGTFSESLTISKSLTLRSDPANPDRTIIEAASPEGAVVITGTASPEVVLEGLTVRGAYGYVPDGIVVYAPARVLLRSVHIADCEGSGVAVYSEGHVTLENCSLSGNGAYGVVATDAAGLVDGAGNVFRDNAVDVGGYADPKIRIPLVAETDALVVRVPSDTESLQQAIDAVAPHGTVLIEPGSYHQGLCLWKPVTLRGTGEGVELGAAGNAKLGGAVLASSRSVSLENLVLQSGWEIVTDDLLLRDLDVHAVDGDAFAIAQADSVLVVGSTFHDVRGTALAVTGQAEVRLKDCSFVGSWYGLRVDGSASVEIVNTSFYDHDAQSLILSDAARASLEACVLRDNAAGLSLQGSADVTLETCAFENTRGTCLKLADDAVARVEACTFASSGGDAIVCSDRSSLSLTSSFVREGGGSGLVLKAWAQATALSCKFANNAENGVRVEGAANVFLSHCHITRNGTKSDEDPLSLIGQSGAQAGLLMIDSSTAHLERVTVSDNAGTGICITPIELAFGGILPSYASALLEDCTLAGNGRDGIYAWTNTGIEMDRCTITQNAGCGLNIEARGQHRLSESVIEGNQGIGLAVSSASVVAYSVDVDANTIGIMLYEDAKLSLTNCRILRNWLGVLTYCETCTEEFEIPFNRDYLFTGLLSGSGNTIPDSDEPDANPLGRVCPDDGSIDVSALISEMTDEEPGVPDSPN
;
A
#
# COMPACT_ATOMS: atom_id res chain seq x y z
N MET A 1 15.45 17.51 68.66
CA MET A 1 16.38 17.82 69.79
C MET A 1 16.24 16.76 70.87
N ARG A 2 17.34 16.42 71.57
CA ARG A 2 17.48 15.83 72.93
C ARG A 2 16.26 15.08 73.54
N LYS A 3 16.38 13.94 74.24
CA LYS A 3 17.45 13.07 74.75
C LYS A 3 16.70 11.94 75.49
N THR A 4 17.26 10.74 75.46
CA THR A 4 17.25 9.71 76.53
C THR A 4 16.65 10.09 77.90
N THR A 5 15.98 9.15 78.60
CA THR A 5 16.58 8.39 79.73
C THR A 5 15.72 7.16 80.13
N GLU A 6 16.42 6.08 80.48
CA GLU A 6 15.95 4.76 80.93
C GLU A 6 15.62 4.73 82.45
N ARG A 7 14.66 3.90 82.94
CA ARG A 7 14.88 2.84 83.99
C ARG A 7 13.65 2.30 84.77
N ARG A 8 13.49 0.95 84.68
CA ARG A 8 13.32 -0.04 85.78
C ARG A 8 12.28 0.25 86.89
N LYS A 9 11.17 -0.51 87.01
CA LYS A 9 10.98 -1.87 87.64
C LYS A 9 9.46 -2.25 87.55
N ARG A 10 8.93 -3.46 87.86
CA ARG A 10 9.44 -4.72 88.47
C ARG A 10 8.60 -5.96 87.99
N ARG A 11 9.15 -7.15 88.31
CA ARG A 11 8.57 -8.52 88.50
C ARG A 11 7.08 -8.62 88.86
N THR A 12 6.32 -9.66 88.49
CA THR A 12 6.63 -11.01 87.91
C THR A 12 5.42 -11.47 87.02
N MET A 13 5.25 -12.68 86.46
CA MET A 13 5.80 -14.03 86.69
C MET A 13 5.96 -14.86 85.37
N LEU A 14 5.77 -16.19 85.41
CA LEU A 14 5.84 -17.16 84.29
C LEU A 14 4.87 -18.35 84.59
N PRO A 15 4.48 -19.25 83.65
CA PRO A 15 5.37 -20.17 82.91
C PRO A 15 5.12 -20.25 81.37
N ALA A 16 6.16 -20.30 80.53
CA ALA A 16 6.81 -21.50 79.93
C ALA A 16 6.02 -22.12 78.74
N LEU A 17 6.63 -22.39 77.58
CA LEU A 17 7.65 -23.44 77.38
C LEU A 17 8.81 -23.04 76.43
N CYS A 18 9.91 -23.78 76.48
CA CYS A 18 11.27 -23.33 76.14
C CYS A 18 11.68 -23.29 74.66
N LEU A 19 12.47 -22.27 74.29
CA LEU A 19 13.54 -22.40 73.29
C LEU A 19 14.73 -23.18 73.88
N VAL A 20 15.47 -23.89 73.02
CA VAL A 20 16.89 -24.22 73.25
C VAL A 20 17.71 -23.63 72.11
N PHE A 21 18.66 -22.74 72.45
CA PHE A 21 19.70 -22.29 71.53
C PHE A 21 20.76 -23.38 71.39
N ILE A 22 21.12 -23.75 70.16
CA ILE A 22 22.40 -24.38 69.86
C ILE A 22 23.12 -23.49 68.85
N SER A 23 24.29 -22.99 69.25
CA SER A 23 25.22 -22.28 68.39
C SER A 23 25.93 -23.25 67.45
N VAL A 24 25.76 -23.09 66.14
CA VAL A 24 26.63 -23.68 65.12
C VAL A 24 27.13 -22.54 64.24
N GLY A 25 28.45 -22.52 63.98
CA GLY A 25 29.07 -21.46 63.20
C GLY A 25 28.60 -21.47 61.75
N ILE A 26 28.35 -20.29 61.20
CA ILE A 26 28.13 -20.11 59.77
C ILE A 26 29.48 -20.28 59.07
N LEU A 27 29.84 -21.53 58.78
CA LEU A 27 30.78 -21.81 57.70
C LEU A 27 30.17 -21.21 56.43
N HIS A 28 30.84 -20.21 55.87
CA HIS A 28 30.63 -19.82 54.48
C HIS A 28 31.24 -20.93 53.62
N GLY A 29 30.51 -22.03 53.47
CA GLY A 29 30.83 -23.04 52.49
C GLY A 29 30.68 -22.42 51.11
N THR A 30 31.79 -22.21 50.42
CA THR A 30 31.79 -22.02 48.98
C THR A 30 31.17 -23.27 48.36
N ALA A 31 29.90 -23.18 47.96
CA ALA A 31 29.23 -24.27 47.27
C ALA A 31 29.94 -24.48 45.93
N VAL A 32 30.74 -25.55 45.83
CA VAL A 32 31.27 -26.00 44.56
C VAL A 32 30.06 -26.44 43.73
N ALA A 33 29.83 -25.79 42.59
CA ALA A 33 28.75 -26.15 41.69
C ALA A 33 28.87 -27.64 41.33
N GLN A 34 27.84 -28.42 41.65
CA GLN A 34 27.85 -29.85 41.39
C GLN A 34 27.77 -30.06 39.88
N ILE A 35 28.85 -30.60 39.29
CA ILE A 35 28.88 -30.94 37.87
C ILE A 35 28.02 -32.18 37.65
N LEU A 36 26.92 -32.03 36.91
CA LEU A 36 26.07 -33.15 36.51
C LEU A 36 26.61 -33.74 35.20
N GLN A 37 27.07 -35.00 35.25
CA GLN A 37 27.56 -35.72 34.07
C GLN A 37 26.37 -36.29 33.28
N ILE A 38 26.34 -36.05 31.98
CA ILE A 38 25.26 -36.43 31.06
C ILE A 38 25.87 -37.36 29.98
N PRO A 39 25.67 -38.69 30.09
CA PRO A 39 26.14 -39.65 29.08
C PRO A 39 25.35 -39.57 27.76
N GLU A 40 25.99 -39.99 26.67
CA GLU A 40 25.31 -40.24 25.39
C GLU A 40 24.07 -41.12 25.58
N GLY A 41 22.97 -40.78 24.90
CA GLY A 41 21.68 -41.46 25.04
C GLY A 41 20.84 -41.04 26.27
N THR A 42 21.31 -40.09 27.08
CA THR A 42 20.46 -39.37 28.03
C THR A 42 20.03 -38.01 27.43
N SER A 43 18.77 -37.61 27.64
CA SER A 43 18.27 -36.32 27.16
C SER A 43 18.90 -35.17 27.95
N ILE A 44 19.42 -34.21 27.19
CA ILE A 44 19.96 -32.96 27.69
C ILE A 44 18.81 -32.06 28.16
N GLN A 45 17.67 -32.00 27.46
CA GLN A 45 16.53 -31.17 27.89
C GLN A 45 15.99 -31.63 29.26
N ASP A 46 15.85 -32.93 29.45
CA ASP A 46 15.39 -33.56 30.70
C ASP A 46 16.37 -33.30 31.88
N ALA A 47 17.67 -33.07 31.57
CA ALA A 47 18.69 -32.65 32.52
C ALA A 47 18.67 -31.13 32.77
N ILE A 48 18.50 -30.31 31.73
CA ILE A 48 18.28 -28.85 31.82
C ILE A 48 17.09 -28.60 32.73
N ASP A 49 15.93 -29.19 32.45
CA ASP A 49 14.68 -28.97 33.18
C ASP A 49 14.82 -29.24 34.69
N ARG A 50 15.48 -30.35 35.05
CA ARG A 50 15.72 -30.76 36.45
C ARG A 50 16.81 -29.95 37.16
N ALA A 51 17.73 -29.33 36.43
CA ALA A 51 18.85 -28.62 37.02
C ALA A 51 18.42 -27.29 37.69
N PRO A 52 19.00 -26.92 38.85
CA PRO A 52 18.80 -25.58 39.42
C PRO A 52 19.49 -24.52 38.54
N PRO A 53 19.01 -23.25 38.53
CA PRO A 53 19.72 -22.16 37.87
C PRO A 53 21.17 -22.02 38.39
N GLY A 54 22.11 -21.80 37.48
CA GLY A 54 23.55 -21.76 37.74
C GLY A 54 24.24 -23.14 37.80
N ALA A 55 23.54 -24.23 37.46
CA ALA A 55 24.14 -25.56 37.40
C ALA A 55 25.16 -25.71 36.26
N VAL A 56 26.13 -26.60 36.45
CA VAL A 56 27.09 -27.01 35.42
C VAL A 56 26.72 -28.41 34.93
N LEU A 57 26.30 -28.49 33.67
CA LEU A 57 25.96 -29.71 32.94
C LEU A 57 27.16 -30.09 32.07
N GLN A 58 27.75 -31.26 32.33
CA GLN A 58 28.88 -31.77 31.56
C GLN A 58 28.42 -32.94 30.68
N LEU A 59 28.33 -32.70 29.39
CA LEU A 59 28.07 -33.71 28.37
C LEU A 59 29.33 -34.58 28.19
N LEU A 60 29.16 -35.89 28.22
CA LEU A 60 30.24 -36.81 27.83
C LEU A 60 30.39 -36.83 26.29
N ALA A 61 31.47 -37.45 25.80
CA ALA A 61 31.66 -37.67 24.37
C ALA A 61 30.53 -38.55 23.81
N GLY A 62 29.95 -38.12 22.69
CA GLY A 62 28.78 -38.72 22.05
C GLY A 62 28.02 -37.73 21.15
N THR A 63 27.07 -38.24 20.38
CA THR A 63 26.12 -37.44 19.58
C THR A 63 24.75 -37.44 20.24
N PHE A 64 24.29 -36.25 20.61
CA PHE A 64 22.99 -35.99 21.19
C PHE A 64 22.07 -35.43 20.10
N SER A 65 21.20 -36.27 19.54
CA SER A 65 20.19 -35.83 18.57
C SER A 65 18.98 -35.28 19.34
N GLU A 66 19.00 -33.97 19.57
CA GLU A 66 18.05 -33.25 20.40
C GLU A 66 18.11 -31.74 20.09
N SER A 67 16.96 -31.08 19.99
CA SER A 67 16.86 -29.63 19.91
C SER A 67 16.51 -29.06 21.29
N LEU A 68 17.28 -28.09 21.77
CA LEU A 68 17.26 -27.66 23.18
C LEU A 68 16.59 -26.29 23.36
N THR A 69 15.82 -26.13 24.45
CA THR A 69 15.31 -24.84 24.92
C THR A 69 15.87 -24.53 26.31
N ILE A 70 16.69 -23.48 26.40
CA ILE A 70 17.32 -23.01 27.64
C ILE A 70 16.64 -21.71 28.09
N SER A 71 15.95 -21.77 29.22
CA SER A 71 15.15 -20.66 29.78
C SER A 71 15.70 -20.08 31.11
N LYS A 72 16.86 -20.56 31.56
CA LYS A 72 17.47 -20.24 32.86
C LYS A 72 18.99 -20.29 32.77
N SER A 73 19.68 -19.54 33.64
CA SER A 73 21.14 -19.53 33.68
C SER A 73 21.71 -20.93 33.94
N LEU A 74 22.72 -21.34 33.18
CA LEU A 74 23.45 -22.61 33.35
C LEU A 74 24.75 -22.60 32.53
N THR A 75 25.64 -23.56 32.81
CA THR A 75 26.77 -23.90 31.94
C THR A 75 26.54 -25.27 31.33
N LEU A 76 26.56 -25.38 30.00
CA LEU A 76 26.58 -26.64 29.28
C LEU A 76 27.95 -26.80 28.61
N ARG A 77 28.69 -27.84 28.95
CA ARG A 77 30.05 -28.05 28.43
C ARG A 77 30.32 -29.49 28.09
N SER A 78 31.29 -29.73 27.22
CA SER A 78 31.83 -31.07 26.97
C SER A 78 32.69 -31.60 28.13
N ASP A 79 33.05 -32.88 28.05
CA ASP A 79 34.14 -33.45 28.84
C ASP A 79 35.49 -32.85 28.38
N PRO A 80 36.25 -32.14 29.24
CA PRO A 80 37.53 -31.55 28.87
C PRO A 80 38.58 -32.54 28.36
N ALA A 81 38.38 -33.85 28.57
CA ALA A 81 39.24 -34.89 28.01
C ALA A 81 38.98 -35.17 26.51
N ASN A 82 37.80 -34.82 25.97
CA ASN A 82 37.38 -35.11 24.59
C ASN A 82 36.41 -34.03 24.02
N PRO A 83 36.73 -32.73 24.04
CA PRO A 83 35.79 -31.67 23.68
C PRO A 83 35.18 -31.84 22.28
N ASP A 84 36.04 -32.08 21.28
CA ASP A 84 35.69 -32.26 19.86
C ASP A 84 34.77 -33.48 19.58
N ARG A 85 34.44 -34.28 20.60
CA ARG A 85 33.60 -35.49 20.48
C ARG A 85 32.22 -35.35 21.12
N THR A 86 31.86 -34.18 21.64
CA THR A 86 30.50 -33.88 22.11
C THR A 86 29.76 -33.08 21.05
N ILE A 87 28.74 -33.68 20.44
CA ILE A 87 27.95 -33.10 19.34
C ILE A 87 26.49 -32.99 19.77
N ILE A 88 25.89 -31.81 19.60
CA ILE A 88 24.45 -31.56 19.63
C ILE A 88 24.01 -31.47 18.17
N GLU A 89 23.17 -32.43 17.74
CA GLU A 89 22.62 -32.54 16.40
C GLU A 89 21.14 -32.18 16.46
N ALA A 90 20.69 -31.19 15.67
CA ALA A 90 19.28 -30.79 15.70
C ALA A 90 18.35 -31.98 15.38
N ALA A 91 17.23 -32.06 16.09
CA ALA A 91 16.25 -33.15 15.94
C ALA A 91 14.83 -32.66 15.62
N SER A 92 14.62 -31.34 15.58
CA SER A 92 13.36 -30.70 15.21
C SER A 92 13.62 -29.49 14.30
N PRO A 93 12.62 -29.02 13.53
CA PRO A 93 12.74 -27.86 12.66
C PRO A 93 12.67 -26.51 13.40
N GLU A 94 13.07 -26.47 14.68
CA GLU A 94 12.90 -25.35 15.62
C GLU A 94 14.26 -24.85 16.17
N GLY A 95 15.33 -25.02 15.38
CA GLY A 95 16.71 -24.72 15.76
C GLY A 95 17.39 -25.86 16.52
N ALA A 96 18.71 -25.80 16.70
CA ALA A 96 19.45 -26.77 17.51
C ALA A 96 19.50 -26.36 18.99
N VAL A 97 19.75 -25.08 19.29
CA VAL A 97 19.74 -24.54 20.65
C VAL A 97 19.04 -23.18 20.68
N VAL A 98 17.86 -23.11 21.32
CA VAL A 98 17.10 -21.88 21.53
C VAL A 98 17.30 -21.39 22.96
N ILE A 99 17.77 -20.15 23.11
CA ILE A 99 18.00 -19.49 24.39
C ILE A 99 16.99 -18.35 24.53
N THR A 100 16.21 -18.38 25.61
CA THR A 100 15.09 -17.46 25.85
C THR A 100 14.88 -17.28 27.36
N GLY A 101 13.83 -16.57 27.78
CA GLY A 101 13.42 -16.45 29.19
C GLY A 101 13.22 -15.00 29.64
N THR A 102 12.51 -14.79 30.74
CA THR A 102 12.08 -13.45 31.19
C THR A 102 12.98 -12.83 32.27
N ALA A 103 14.06 -13.50 32.66
CA ALA A 103 14.87 -13.14 33.83
C ALA A 103 16.37 -12.90 33.50
N SER A 104 16.67 -12.51 32.25
CA SER A 104 18.03 -12.33 31.72
C SER A 104 18.98 -13.49 32.05
N PRO A 105 18.68 -14.72 31.59
CA PRO A 105 19.49 -15.89 31.91
C PRO A 105 20.92 -15.74 31.37
N GLU A 106 21.89 -16.18 32.18
CA GLU A 106 23.31 -16.25 31.82
C GLU A 106 23.66 -17.69 31.43
N VAL A 107 23.84 -17.94 30.14
CA VAL A 107 24.10 -19.27 29.57
C VAL A 107 25.53 -19.33 29.07
N VAL A 108 26.27 -20.38 29.43
CA VAL A 108 27.63 -20.62 28.93
C VAL A 108 27.64 -21.94 28.17
N LEU A 109 28.05 -21.93 26.90
CA LEU A 109 28.33 -23.12 26.11
C LEU A 109 29.85 -23.24 25.91
N GLU A 110 30.45 -24.36 26.30
CA GLU A 110 31.92 -24.52 26.33
C GLU A 110 32.39 -25.85 25.69
N GLY A 111 33.25 -25.75 24.67
CA GLY A 111 34.02 -26.88 24.13
C GLY A 111 33.22 -27.95 23.39
N LEU A 112 32.06 -27.63 22.82
CA LEU A 112 31.14 -28.60 22.19
C LEU A 112 30.81 -28.22 20.73
N THR A 113 30.24 -29.15 19.97
CA THR A 113 29.73 -28.91 18.62
C THR A 113 28.20 -28.77 18.62
N VAL A 114 27.66 -27.80 17.88
CA VAL A 114 26.23 -27.65 17.55
C VAL A 114 26.10 -27.68 16.03
N ARG A 115 25.21 -28.50 15.46
CA ARG A 115 25.08 -28.57 14.00
C ARG A 115 23.73 -29.06 13.50
N GLY A 116 23.54 -28.91 12.19
CA GLY A 116 22.48 -29.57 11.43
C GLY A 116 21.10 -28.97 11.67
N ALA A 117 20.98 -27.70 12.05
CA ALA A 117 19.68 -27.03 12.17
C ALA A 117 19.02 -26.86 10.79
N TYR A 118 17.70 -27.04 10.73
CA TYR A 118 16.92 -27.07 9.50
C TYR A 118 15.48 -26.57 9.71
N GLY A 119 14.75 -26.31 8.63
CA GLY A 119 13.29 -26.14 8.67
C GLY A 119 12.81 -24.72 9.02
N TYR A 120 11.91 -24.57 10.01
CA TYR A 120 11.22 -23.30 10.29
C TYR A 120 12.12 -22.29 11.02
N VAL A 121 13.00 -22.79 11.88
CA VAL A 121 14.07 -22.02 12.52
C VAL A 121 15.37 -22.74 12.13
N PRO A 122 15.98 -22.37 10.99
CA PRO A 122 17.09 -23.11 10.42
C PRO A 122 18.46 -22.77 11.04
N ASP A 123 18.49 -21.89 12.06
CA ASP A 123 19.69 -21.42 12.72
C ASP A 123 20.18 -22.38 13.83
N GLY A 124 21.51 -22.48 13.98
CA GLY A 124 22.15 -23.36 14.96
C GLY A 124 21.86 -22.95 16.41
N ILE A 125 22.23 -21.72 16.77
CA ILE A 125 21.96 -21.14 18.09
C ILE A 125 21.13 -19.87 17.93
N VAL A 126 19.94 -19.85 18.52
CA VAL A 126 19.04 -18.69 18.51
C VAL A 126 19.01 -18.06 19.90
N VAL A 127 19.25 -16.76 19.98
CA VAL A 127 19.26 -16.01 21.24
C VAL A 127 18.22 -14.90 21.20
N TYR A 128 17.18 -15.06 22.02
CA TYR A 128 16.16 -14.05 22.24
C TYR A 128 16.45 -13.21 23.48
N ALA A 129 15.99 -11.95 23.46
CA ALA A 129 16.04 -11.07 24.60
C ALA A 129 15.37 -11.65 25.87
N PRO A 130 15.87 -11.33 27.08
CA PRO A 130 17.03 -10.49 27.38
C PRO A 130 18.23 -11.35 27.84
N ALA A 131 18.48 -12.47 27.16
CA ALA A 131 19.48 -13.46 27.55
C ALA A 131 20.93 -13.00 27.29
N ARG A 132 21.86 -13.48 28.12
CA ARG A 132 23.31 -13.28 27.99
C ARG A 132 23.98 -14.62 27.76
N VAL A 133 24.71 -14.76 26.67
CA VAL A 133 25.29 -16.03 26.24
C VAL A 133 26.79 -15.89 26.01
N LEU A 134 27.57 -16.76 26.62
CA LEU A 134 28.99 -16.91 26.34
C LEU A 134 29.23 -18.22 25.60
N LEU A 135 29.75 -18.13 24.38
CA LEU A 135 30.19 -19.26 23.58
C LEU A 135 31.72 -19.31 23.65
N ARG A 136 32.29 -20.38 24.21
CA ARG A 136 33.75 -20.57 24.28
C ARG A 136 34.19 -21.87 23.63
N SER A 137 35.09 -21.79 22.67
CA SER A 137 35.61 -22.97 21.94
C SER A 137 34.48 -23.86 21.40
N VAL A 138 33.38 -23.24 20.95
CA VAL A 138 32.22 -23.94 20.38
C VAL A 138 32.43 -24.07 18.87
N HIS A 139 32.00 -25.19 18.31
CA HIS A 139 31.98 -25.42 16.86
C HIS A 139 30.53 -25.40 16.38
N ILE A 140 30.20 -24.53 15.43
CA ILE A 140 28.84 -24.36 14.92
C ILE A 140 28.85 -24.55 13.41
N ALA A 141 28.21 -25.59 12.92
CA ALA A 141 28.37 -26.00 11.54
C ALA A 141 27.13 -26.58 10.87
N ASP A 142 27.17 -26.62 9.54
CA ASP A 142 26.23 -27.37 8.69
C ASP A 142 24.74 -27.06 8.96
N CYS A 143 24.42 -25.83 9.38
CA CYS A 143 23.03 -25.36 9.56
C CYS A 143 22.48 -24.78 8.26
N GLU A 144 21.20 -25.00 7.95
CA GLU A 144 20.54 -24.43 6.76
C GLU A 144 20.47 -22.89 6.82
N GLY A 145 20.40 -22.33 8.02
CA GLY A 145 20.36 -20.89 8.30
C GLY A 145 21.71 -20.37 8.82
N SER A 146 21.67 -19.55 9.86
CA SER A 146 22.85 -18.96 10.48
C SER A 146 23.46 -19.89 11.54
N GLY A 147 24.76 -19.77 11.81
CA GLY A 147 25.38 -20.42 12.95
C GLY A 147 24.82 -19.87 14.27
N VAL A 148 24.82 -18.54 14.43
CA VAL A 148 24.19 -17.84 15.56
C VAL A 148 23.31 -16.70 15.06
N ALA A 149 22.06 -16.65 15.52
CA ALA A 149 21.12 -15.56 15.27
C ALA A 149 20.72 -14.89 16.60
N VAL A 150 20.88 -13.56 16.68
CA VAL A 150 20.57 -12.75 17.87
C VAL A 150 19.44 -11.77 17.57
N TYR A 151 18.41 -11.79 18.42
CA TYR A 151 17.18 -11.01 18.27
C TYR A 151 16.90 -10.15 19.51
N SER A 152 16.51 -8.90 19.30
CA SER A 152 16.23 -7.89 20.33
C SER A 152 17.42 -7.74 21.30
N GLU A 153 17.20 -7.33 22.56
CA GLU A 153 18.21 -7.22 23.65
C GLU A 153 18.95 -8.54 24.05
N GLY A 154 19.09 -9.51 23.16
CA GLY A 154 20.00 -10.65 23.34
C GLY A 154 21.46 -10.20 23.25
N HIS A 155 22.33 -10.78 24.09
CA HIS A 155 23.76 -10.51 24.06
C HIS A 155 24.56 -11.81 23.95
N VAL A 156 25.42 -11.92 22.93
CA VAL A 156 26.31 -13.08 22.71
C VAL A 156 27.76 -12.64 22.65
N THR A 157 28.61 -13.24 23.49
CA THR A 157 30.07 -13.13 23.42
C THR A 157 30.66 -14.42 22.85
N LEU A 158 31.51 -14.33 21.81
CA LEU A 158 32.19 -15.48 21.21
C LEU A 158 33.70 -15.47 21.47
N GLU A 159 34.22 -16.52 22.11
CA GLU A 159 35.65 -16.69 22.43
C GLU A 159 36.22 -17.96 21.80
N ASN A 160 37.09 -17.81 20.78
CA ASN A 160 37.80 -18.93 20.11
C ASN A 160 36.87 -19.99 19.47
N CYS A 161 35.66 -19.60 19.07
CA CYS A 161 34.72 -20.47 18.36
C CYS A 161 35.10 -20.67 16.89
N SER A 162 34.54 -21.72 16.27
CA SER A 162 34.62 -21.95 14.82
C SER A 162 33.21 -22.03 14.26
N LEU A 163 32.89 -21.24 13.23
CA LEU A 163 31.58 -21.21 12.59
C LEU A 163 31.74 -21.48 11.09
N SER A 164 31.20 -22.60 10.60
CA SER A 164 31.47 -23.03 9.23
C SER A 164 30.40 -23.85 8.53
N GLY A 165 30.20 -23.62 7.23
CA GLY A 165 29.23 -24.38 6.43
C GLY A 165 27.77 -23.98 6.68
N ASN A 166 27.53 -22.81 7.27
CA ASN A 166 26.18 -22.32 7.56
C ASN A 166 25.58 -21.62 6.33
N GLY A 167 24.34 -21.97 5.96
CA GLY A 167 23.68 -21.57 4.72
C GLY A 167 23.27 -20.09 4.62
N ALA A 168 23.28 -19.37 5.75
CA ALA A 168 23.22 -17.92 5.84
C ALA A 168 24.48 -17.39 6.56
N TYR A 169 24.32 -16.80 7.75
CA TYR A 169 25.44 -16.16 8.43
C TYR A 169 26.28 -17.13 9.26
N GLY A 170 27.57 -16.83 9.47
CA GLY A 170 28.27 -17.36 10.64
C GLY A 170 27.61 -16.82 11.92
N VAL A 171 27.55 -15.49 12.06
CA VAL A 171 26.75 -14.80 13.09
C VAL A 171 25.99 -13.60 12.52
N VAL A 172 24.74 -13.42 12.95
CA VAL A 172 23.94 -12.22 12.67
C VAL A 172 23.31 -11.66 13.95
N ALA A 173 23.33 -10.33 14.09
CA ALA A 173 22.47 -9.60 15.02
C ALA A 173 21.43 -8.84 14.19
N THR A 174 20.17 -9.20 14.34
CA THR A 174 19.08 -8.82 13.41
C THR A 174 18.54 -7.40 13.62
N ASP A 175 18.82 -6.80 14.78
CA ASP A 175 18.44 -5.42 15.12
C ASP A 175 19.50 -4.77 16.02
N ALA A 176 19.39 -3.44 16.18
CA ALA A 176 20.36 -2.62 16.91
C ALA A 176 20.37 -2.84 18.44
N ALA A 177 19.41 -3.57 19.01
CA ALA A 177 19.44 -3.96 20.41
C ALA A 177 20.22 -5.27 20.64
N GLY A 178 20.39 -6.08 19.60
CA GLY A 178 21.20 -7.29 19.60
C GLY A 178 22.68 -6.97 19.69
N LEU A 179 23.35 -7.44 20.74
CA LEU A 179 24.78 -7.27 20.93
C LEU A 179 25.53 -8.56 20.63
N VAL A 180 26.50 -8.49 19.73
CA VAL A 180 27.46 -9.58 19.46
C VAL A 180 28.87 -9.02 19.56
N ASP A 181 29.66 -9.60 20.46
CA ASP A 181 31.06 -9.24 20.70
C ASP A 181 31.96 -10.48 20.92
N GLY A 182 33.25 -10.25 21.20
CA GLY A 182 34.22 -11.31 21.42
C GLY A 182 35.44 -11.25 20.49
N ALA A 183 36.24 -12.32 20.48
CA ALA A 183 37.50 -12.36 19.73
C ALA A 183 38.02 -13.78 19.47
N GLY A 184 38.91 -13.91 18.49
CA GLY A 184 39.65 -15.14 18.19
C GLY A 184 38.84 -16.19 17.43
N ASN A 185 37.68 -15.82 16.89
CA ASN A 185 36.77 -16.76 16.23
C ASN A 185 37.14 -16.95 14.75
N VAL A 186 37.01 -18.19 14.29
CA VAL A 186 37.32 -18.59 12.91
C VAL A 186 36.03 -18.82 12.16
N PHE A 187 35.93 -18.22 10.97
CA PHE A 187 34.79 -18.37 10.08
C PHE A 187 35.27 -18.93 8.74
N ARG A 188 34.55 -19.90 8.17
CA ARG A 188 34.86 -20.54 6.87
C ARG A 188 33.61 -21.07 6.21
N ASP A 189 33.51 -21.00 4.88
CA ASP A 189 32.49 -21.73 4.11
C ASP A 189 31.02 -21.42 4.51
N ASN A 190 30.77 -20.30 5.20
CA ASN A 190 29.43 -19.75 5.43
C ASN A 190 28.98 -18.98 4.17
N ALA A 191 27.68 -18.72 4.01
CA ALA A 191 27.22 -17.84 2.93
C ALA A 191 27.75 -16.42 3.08
N VAL A 192 27.76 -15.89 4.32
CA VAL A 192 28.48 -14.67 4.73
C VAL A 192 28.94 -14.87 6.18
N ASP A 193 30.14 -14.41 6.55
CA ASP A 193 30.67 -14.69 7.89
C ASP A 193 29.93 -13.93 9.02
N VAL A 194 29.70 -12.63 8.85
CA VAL A 194 29.08 -11.75 9.85
C VAL A 194 28.09 -10.81 9.17
N GLY A 195 26.89 -10.65 9.74
CA GLY A 195 25.80 -9.81 9.20
C GLY A 195 25.11 -8.91 10.23
N GLY A 196 24.27 -7.99 9.74
CA GLY A 196 23.49 -7.05 10.55
C GLY A 196 24.33 -6.15 11.47
N TYR A 197 23.98 -6.16 12.75
CA TYR A 197 24.54 -5.28 13.79
C TYR A 197 25.72 -5.89 14.58
N ALA A 198 26.18 -7.10 14.24
CA ALA A 198 27.25 -7.78 14.96
C ALA A 198 28.62 -7.07 14.78
N ASP A 199 29.47 -7.04 15.83
CA ASP A 199 30.81 -6.44 15.70
C ASP A 199 31.66 -7.27 14.74
N PRO A 200 32.12 -6.73 13.59
CA PRO A 200 32.95 -7.46 12.64
C PRO A 200 34.28 -7.94 13.23
N LYS A 201 34.76 -7.37 14.34
CA LYS A 201 36.03 -7.75 14.98
C LYS A 201 35.98 -9.10 15.70
N ILE A 202 34.81 -9.73 15.82
CA ILE A 202 34.70 -11.09 16.36
C ILE A 202 35.45 -12.12 15.50
N ARG A 203 35.55 -11.90 14.18
CA ARG A 203 36.26 -12.79 13.25
C ARG A 203 37.74 -12.44 13.18
N ILE A 204 38.56 -13.46 12.99
CA ILE A 204 39.96 -13.29 12.55
C ILE A 204 39.95 -12.98 11.04
N PRO A 205 40.48 -11.83 10.58
CA PRO A 205 40.59 -11.52 9.15
C PRO A 205 41.48 -12.54 8.40
N LEU A 206 41.23 -12.75 7.11
CA LEU A 206 41.98 -13.71 6.29
C LEU A 206 43.44 -13.27 6.08
N VAL A 207 43.65 -11.95 6.03
CA VAL A 207 44.95 -11.28 5.91
C VAL A 207 44.94 -10.02 6.77
N ALA A 208 46.12 -9.52 7.15
CA ALA A 208 46.22 -8.26 7.89
C ALA A 208 45.90 -7.06 6.99
N GLU A 209 45.24 -6.04 7.57
CA GLU A 209 45.04 -4.75 6.93
C GLU A 209 46.39 -4.06 6.61
N THR A 210 46.42 -3.33 5.50
CA THR A 210 47.61 -2.65 4.97
C THR A 210 47.31 -1.18 4.67
N ASP A 211 48.35 -0.37 4.45
CA ASP A 211 48.22 1.03 4.01
C ASP A 211 47.86 1.18 2.51
N ALA A 212 47.55 0.09 1.79
CA ALA A 212 47.29 0.11 0.36
C ALA A 212 45.88 0.67 0.05
N LEU A 213 45.82 1.83 -0.63
CA LEU A 213 44.56 2.44 -1.10
C LEU A 213 43.95 1.74 -2.32
N VAL A 214 44.69 0.85 -2.99
CA VAL A 214 44.21 0.07 -4.13
C VAL A 214 44.74 -1.35 -4.01
N VAL A 215 43.86 -2.34 -4.14
CA VAL A 215 44.19 -3.78 -4.20
C VAL A 215 43.45 -4.39 -5.40
N ARG A 216 44.11 -5.23 -6.19
CA ARG A 216 43.54 -5.88 -7.38
C ARG A 216 43.22 -7.34 -7.14
N VAL A 217 42.10 -7.80 -7.69
CA VAL A 217 41.72 -9.22 -7.67
C VAL A 217 41.58 -9.72 -9.11
N PRO A 218 42.24 -10.82 -9.50
CA PRO A 218 43.05 -11.73 -8.69
C PRO A 218 44.55 -11.34 -8.59
N SER A 219 44.97 -10.22 -9.17
CA SER A 219 46.40 -9.89 -9.34
C SER A 219 47.21 -9.69 -8.04
N ASP A 220 46.63 -9.10 -7.00
CA ASP A 220 47.31 -8.83 -5.71
C ASP A 220 46.87 -9.80 -4.59
N THR A 221 45.66 -10.36 -4.66
CA THR A 221 45.12 -11.34 -3.69
C THR A 221 44.25 -12.40 -4.36
N GLU A 222 44.22 -13.62 -3.80
CA GLU A 222 43.52 -14.77 -4.39
C GLU A 222 41.99 -14.70 -4.25
N SER A 223 41.46 -13.96 -3.27
CA SER A 223 40.01 -13.81 -3.05
C SER A 223 39.57 -12.37 -2.80
N LEU A 224 38.28 -12.08 -3.01
CA LEU A 224 37.69 -10.76 -2.76
C LEU A 224 37.71 -10.41 -1.27
N GLN A 225 37.40 -11.37 -0.39
CA GLN A 225 37.45 -11.13 1.06
C GLN A 225 38.88 -10.87 1.56
N GLN A 226 39.91 -11.49 0.95
CA GLN A 226 41.30 -11.13 1.22
C GLN A 226 41.61 -9.68 0.81
N ALA A 227 41.12 -9.23 -0.36
CA ALA A 227 41.30 -7.84 -0.79
C ALA A 227 40.60 -6.85 0.13
N ILE A 228 39.36 -7.14 0.54
CA ILE A 228 38.59 -6.35 1.50
C ILE A 228 39.32 -6.28 2.85
N ASP A 229 39.91 -7.38 3.31
CA ASP A 229 40.65 -7.40 4.58
C ASP A 229 41.96 -6.59 4.47
N ALA A 230 42.70 -6.72 3.36
CA ALA A 230 43.99 -6.07 3.13
C ALA A 230 43.93 -4.57 2.81
N VAL A 231 42.92 -4.10 2.07
CA VAL A 231 42.85 -2.71 1.59
C VAL A 231 42.70 -1.71 2.75
N ALA A 232 43.33 -0.54 2.68
CA ALA A 232 43.12 0.51 3.67
C ALA A 232 41.65 1.00 3.67
N PRO A 233 41.10 1.49 4.80
CA PRO A 233 39.79 2.14 4.83
C PRO A 233 39.68 3.29 3.81
N HIS A 234 38.53 3.38 3.15
CA HIS A 234 38.25 4.22 1.96
C HIS A 234 39.06 3.88 0.70
N GLY A 235 39.83 2.78 0.70
CA GLY A 235 40.50 2.27 -0.49
C GLY A 235 39.56 1.55 -1.46
N THR A 236 40.08 1.23 -2.64
CA THR A 236 39.35 0.59 -3.73
C THR A 236 39.90 -0.81 -4.01
N VAL A 237 39.03 -1.82 -3.95
CA VAL A 237 39.28 -3.14 -4.52
C VAL A 237 38.89 -3.08 -6.00
N LEU A 238 39.88 -3.22 -6.89
CA LEU A 238 39.70 -3.28 -8.33
C LEU A 238 39.57 -4.74 -8.76
N ILE A 239 38.41 -5.10 -9.30
CA ILE A 239 38.08 -6.48 -9.67
C ILE A 239 38.27 -6.64 -11.18
N GLU A 240 39.11 -7.59 -11.58
CA GLU A 240 39.36 -7.94 -12.99
C GLU A 240 38.24 -8.88 -13.51
N PRO A 241 37.91 -8.86 -14.82
CA PRO A 241 36.86 -9.72 -15.39
C PRO A 241 37.01 -11.20 -15.03
N GLY A 242 35.90 -11.82 -14.62
CA GLY A 242 35.83 -13.18 -14.11
C GLY A 242 34.64 -13.37 -13.15
N SER A 243 34.34 -14.63 -12.83
CA SER A 243 33.24 -15.02 -11.95
C SER A 243 33.76 -15.38 -10.55
N TYR A 244 33.24 -14.71 -9.52
CA TYR A 244 33.70 -14.77 -8.14
C TYR A 244 32.56 -15.23 -7.22
N HIS A 245 32.57 -16.51 -6.85
CA HIS A 245 31.53 -17.13 -6.02
C HIS A 245 31.99 -17.27 -4.57
N GLN A 246 31.72 -16.25 -3.73
CA GLN A 246 32.06 -16.25 -2.31
C GLN A 246 31.20 -15.26 -1.51
N GLY A 247 31.04 -15.50 -0.21
CA GLY A 247 30.44 -14.55 0.73
C GLY A 247 31.33 -13.34 1.00
N LEU A 248 30.73 -12.14 0.99
CA LEU A 248 31.43 -10.87 1.27
C LEU A 248 30.90 -10.19 2.52
N CYS A 249 31.78 -9.93 3.48
CA CYS A 249 31.50 -9.14 4.68
C CYS A 249 32.11 -7.74 4.50
N LEU A 250 31.28 -6.72 4.28
CA LEU A 250 31.70 -5.33 4.09
C LEU A 250 31.59 -4.56 5.40
N TRP A 251 32.67 -4.62 6.17
CA TRP A 251 32.76 -4.18 7.57
C TRP A 251 33.47 -2.83 7.78
N LYS A 252 34.05 -2.24 6.72
CA LYS A 252 34.73 -0.94 6.74
C LYS A 252 34.44 -0.16 5.45
N PRO A 253 34.66 1.17 5.44
CA PRO A 253 34.54 1.97 4.22
C PRO A 253 35.43 1.41 3.11
N VAL A 254 34.84 1.04 1.97
CA VAL A 254 35.54 0.41 0.85
C VAL A 254 34.74 0.59 -0.45
N THR A 255 35.44 0.77 -1.57
CA THR A 255 34.85 0.68 -2.91
C THR A 255 35.20 -0.66 -3.54
N LEU A 256 34.22 -1.46 -3.93
CA LEU A 256 34.42 -2.58 -4.86
C LEU A 256 34.07 -2.10 -6.27
N ARG A 257 35.04 -2.12 -7.19
CA ARG A 257 34.83 -1.64 -8.57
C ARG A 257 35.30 -2.66 -9.61
N GLY A 258 34.41 -3.07 -10.50
CA GLY A 258 34.78 -3.87 -11.68
C GLY A 258 35.55 -3.03 -12.69
N THR A 259 36.59 -3.60 -13.28
CA THR A 259 37.50 -2.90 -14.22
C THR A 259 37.11 -3.03 -15.70
N GLY A 260 36.06 -3.80 -16.00
CA GLY A 260 35.50 -4.00 -17.33
C GLY A 260 34.20 -4.82 -17.27
N GLU A 261 33.69 -5.22 -18.44
CA GLU A 261 32.53 -6.13 -18.56
C GLU A 261 32.86 -7.54 -18.03
N GLY A 262 31.85 -8.27 -17.56
CA GLY A 262 32.01 -9.66 -17.10
C GLY A 262 32.68 -9.81 -15.74
N VAL A 263 32.49 -8.85 -14.83
CA VAL A 263 32.86 -8.98 -13.41
C VAL A 263 31.64 -9.48 -12.65
N GLU A 264 31.55 -10.79 -12.46
CA GLU A 264 30.39 -11.47 -11.88
C GLU A 264 30.66 -11.85 -10.42
N LEU A 265 29.80 -11.43 -9.49
CA LEU A 265 29.85 -11.78 -8.08
C LEU A 265 28.60 -12.59 -7.73
N GLY A 266 28.80 -13.76 -7.13
CA GLY A 266 27.71 -14.63 -6.69
C GLY A 266 27.98 -15.28 -5.33
N ALA A 267 26.96 -15.93 -4.80
CA ALA A 267 27.04 -16.63 -3.53
C ALA A 267 28.01 -17.83 -3.55
N ALA A 268 28.46 -18.25 -2.36
CA ALA A 268 29.24 -19.47 -2.20
C ALA A 268 28.38 -20.72 -2.37
N GLY A 269 28.70 -21.59 -3.33
CA GLY A 269 28.03 -22.87 -3.51
C GLY A 269 26.53 -22.73 -3.83
N ASN A 270 25.67 -23.23 -2.94
CA ASN A 270 24.20 -23.17 -3.08
C ASN A 270 23.55 -22.09 -2.19
N ALA A 271 24.34 -21.21 -1.57
CA ALA A 271 23.82 -20.16 -0.72
C ALA A 271 23.00 -19.12 -1.50
N LYS A 272 22.08 -18.43 -0.82
CA LYS A 272 21.28 -17.35 -1.41
C LYS A 272 21.94 -15.98 -1.28
N LEU A 273 22.64 -15.76 -0.17
CA LEU A 273 23.37 -14.53 0.12
C LEU A 273 24.79 -14.60 -0.45
N GLY A 274 25.23 -13.54 -1.12
CA GLY A 274 26.62 -13.36 -1.55
C GLY A 274 27.34 -12.19 -0.88
N GLY A 275 26.61 -11.31 -0.18
CA GLY A 275 27.25 -10.25 0.59
C GLY A 275 26.37 -9.61 1.64
N ALA A 276 27.01 -8.97 2.61
CA ALA A 276 26.35 -8.09 3.58
C ALA A 276 27.18 -6.82 3.82
N VAL A 277 26.49 -5.70 3.99
CA VAL A 277 27.06 -4.46 4.53
C VAL A 277 26.57 -4.30 5.97
N LEU A 278 27.51 -4.19 6.90
CA LEU A 278 27.24 -4.24 8.35
C LEU A 278 27.01 -2.85 8.93
N ALA A 279 26.23 -2.76 10.01
CA ALA A 279 25.79 -1.50 10.62
C ALA A 279 26.94 -0.57 11.05
N SER A 280 28.11 -1.14 11.32
CA SER A 280 29.32 -0.39 11.71
C SER A 280 30.11 0.17 10.52
N SER A 281 29.77 -0.24 9.29
CA SER A 281 30.36 0.25 8.04
C SER A 281 29.62 1.49 7.54
N ARG A 282 30.35 2.37 6.83
CA ARG A 282 29.86 3.61 6.22
C ARG A 282 30.63 3.89 4.95
N SER A 283 30.05 4.63 4.01
CA SER A 283 30.70 5.02 2.74
C SER A 283 31.26 3.81 1.99
N VAL A 284 30.44 2.77 1.90
CA VAL A 284 30.68 1.61 1.04
C VAL A 284 30.20 1.95 -0.37
N SER A 285 30.89 1.43 -1.39
CA SER A 285 30.38 1.52 -2.76
C SER A 285 30.62 0.26 -3.56
N LEU A 286 29.60 -0.12 -4.33
CA LEU A 286 29.64 -1.18 -5.34
C LEU A 286 29.47 -0.50 -6.72
N GLU A 287 30.46 -0.65 -7.60
CA GLU A 287 30.51 0.05 -8.89
C GLU A 287 30.85 -0.89 -10.06
N ASN A 288 30.06 -0.88 -11.14
CA ASN A 288 30.33 -1.64 -12.36
C ASN A 288 30.52 -3.15 -12.10
N LEU A 289 29.49 -3.80 -11.53
CA LEU A 289 29.50 -5.22 -11.14
C LEU A 289 28.22 -5.92 -11.62
N VAL A 290 28.36 -7.19 -12.01
CA VAL A 290 27.23 -8.12 -12.18
C VAL A 290 27.04 -8.88 -10.87
N LEU A 291 25.83 -8.88 -10.29
CA LEU A 291 25.50 -9.49 -9.00
C LEU A 291 24.43 -10.58 -9.16
N GLN A 292 24.75 -11.80 -8.74
CA GLN A 292 23.94 -13.01 -8.96
C GLN A 292 23.47 -13.69 -7.66
N SER A 293 23.33 -12.91 -6.60
CA SER A 293 22.94 -13.37 -5.26
C SER A 293 22.36 -12.23 -4.42
N GLY A 294 21.62 -12.56 -3.37
CA GLY A 294 21.05 -11.57 -2.45
C GLY A 294 22.11 -10.86 -1.61
N TRP A 295 21.81 -9.60 -1.27
CA TRP A 295 22.62 -8.75 -0.40
C TRP A 295 21.78 -8.17 0.75
N GLU A 296 22.28 -8.30 1.99
CA GLU A 296 21.72 -7.63 3.16
C GLU A 296 22.46 -6.32 3.43
N ILE A 297 21.70 -5.24 3.60
CA ILE A 297 22.24 -3.89 3.78
C ILE A 297 21.71 -3.30 5.09
N VAL A 298 22.63 -3.11 6.03
CA VAL A 298 22.43 -2.36 7.27
C VAL A 298 23.60 -1.38 7.35
N THR A 299 23.44 -0.12 6.95
CA THR A 299 24.57 0.84 6.90
C THR A 299 24.07 2.26 6.71
N ASP A 300 24.75 3.23 7.30
CA ASP A 300 24.32 4.62 7.21
C ASP A 300 24.53 5.23 5.80
N ASP A 301 25.51 4.76 5.02
CA ASP A 301 25.88 5.36 3.72
C ASP A 301 26.39 4.32 2.72
N LEU A 302 25.70 4.18 1.58
CA LEU A 302 25.99 3.22 0.51
C LEU A 302 25.74 3.81 -0.88
N LEU A 303 26.71 3.64 -1.79
CA LEU A 303 26.58 3.95 -3.22
C LEU A 303 26.58 2.67 -4.07
N LEU A 304 25.45 2.39 -4.72
CA LEU A 304 25.30 1.36 -5.74
C LEU A 304 25.30 2.03 -7.13
N ARG A 305 26.28 1.73 -7.99
CA ARG A 305 26.41 2.39 -9.30
C ARG A 305 26.69 1.42 -10.43
N ASP A 306 26.02 1.63 -11.56
CA ASP A 306 26.25 0.90 -12.82
C ASP A 306 26.23 -0.63 -12.59
N LEU A 307 25.28 -1.11 -11.78
CA LEU A 307 25.14 -2.52 -11.43
C LEU A 307 24.19 -3.24 -12.38
N ASP A 308 24.49 -4.51 -12.65
CA ASP A 308 23.60 -5.47 -13.29
C ASP A 308 23.26 -6.56 -12.26
N VAL A 309 22.00 -6.69 -11.86
CA VAL A 309 21.58 -7.55 -10.75
C VAL A 309 20.53 -8.54 -11.25
N HIS A 310 20.89 -9.82 -11.37
CA HIS A 310 20.00 -10.83 -11.97
C HIS A 310 20.19 -12.25 -11.44
N ALA A 311 19.28 -13.15 -11.82
CA ALA A 311 19.31 -14.58 -11.45
C ALA A 311 19.30 -14.87 -9.92
N VAL A 312 18.81 -13.92 -9.11
CA VAL A 312 18.76 -14.08 -7.64
C VAL A 312 17.57 -14.92 -7.19
N ASP A 313 17.84 -15.89 -6.30
CA ASP A 313 16.82 -16.73 -5.64
C ASP A 313 16.36 -16.11 -4.31
N GLY A 314 15.44 -15.14 -4.40
CA GLY A 314 14.91 -14.39 -3.26
C GLY A 314 14.90 -12.89 -3.54
N ASP A 315 14.98 -12.08 -2.48
CA ASP A 315 15.17 -10.64 -2.61
C ASP A 315 16.63 -10.33 -2.98
N ALA A 316 16.86 -9.44 -3.95
CA ALA A 316 18.23 -9.15 -4.44
C ALA A 316 18.98 -8.16 -3.55
N PHE A 317 18.30 -7.13 -3.05
CA PHE A 317 18.82 -6.23 -2.03
C PHE A 317 17.77 -6.02 -0.95
N ALA A 318 18.13 -6.31 0.31
CA ALA A 318 17.31 -6.05 1.48
C ALA A 318 17.96 -4.95 2.34
N ILE A 319 17.44 -3.73 2.23
CA ILE A 319 17.88 -2.56 3.00
C ILE A 319 16.99 -2.44 4.24
N ALA A 320 17.51 -2.81 5.41
CA ALA A 320 16.74 -2.83 6.66
C ALA A 320 16.89 -1.55 7.50
N GLN A 321 18.04 -0.88 7.39
CA GLN A 321 18.30 0.42 8.03
C GLN A 321 19.40 1.13 7.23
N ALA A 322 19.15 2.38 6.84
CA ALA A 322 20.15 3.24 6.22
C ALA A 322 19.78 4.73 6.27
N ASP A 323 20.75 5.60 6.58
CA ASP A 323 20.55 7.06 6.57
C ASP A 323 20.62 7.64 5.14
N SER A 324 21.36 7.00 4.22
CA SER A 324 21.44 7.40 2.81
C SER A 324 21.96 6.28 1.91
N VAL A 325 21.09 5.64 1.12
CA VAL A 325 21.50 4.79 0.00
C VAL A 325 21.25 5.51 -1.32
N LEU A 326 22.25 5.54 -2.20
CA LEU A 326 22.12 6.09 -3.55
C LEU A 326 22.36 4.98 -4.58
N VAL A 327 21.36 4.73 -5.44
CA VAL A 327 21.42 3.78 -6.55
C VAL A 327 21.35 4.55 -7.87
N VAL A 328 22.36 4.40 -8.73
CA VAL A 328 22.46 5.16 -10.00
C VAL A 328 22.85 4.28 -11.17
N GLY A 329 22.13 4.37 -12.28
CA GLY A 329 22.51 3.69 -13.54
C GLY A 329 22.40 2.16 -13.50
N SER A 330 21.72 1.61 -12.50
CA SER A 330 21.69 0.18 -12.22
C SER A 330 20.43 -0.50 -12.78
N THR A 331 20.60 -1.73 -13.28
CA THR A 331 19.52 -2.59 -13.75
C THR A 331 19.33 -3.78 -12.81
N PHE A 332 18.09 -4.04 -12.41
CA PHE A 332 17.70 -5.21 -11.63
C PHE A 332 16.72 -6.01 -12.48
N HIS A 333 17.07 -7.24 -12.87
CA HIS A 333 16.23 -8.04 -13.76
C HIS A 333 16.16 -9.53 -13.41
N ASP A 334 15.06 -10.20 -13.76
CA ASP A 334 14.87 -11.65 -13.59
C ASP A 334 15.11 -12.15 -12.13
N VAL A 335 14.71 -11.33 -11.14
CA VAL A 335 14.81 -11.66 -9.70
C VAL A 335 13.56 -12.40 -9.24
N ARG A 336 13.72 -13.57 -8.60
CA ARG A 336 12.58 -14.42 -8.18
C ARG A 336 11.73 -13.84 -7.05
N GLY A 337 12.30 -12.94 -6.24
CA GLY A 337 11.59 -12.20 -5.19
C GLY A 337 11.48 -10.72 -5.52
N THR A 338 11.83 -9.88 -4.55
CA THR A 338 11.89 -8.42 -4.69
C THR A 338 13.24 -7.99 -5.25
N ALA A 339 13.28 -7.24 -6.35
CA ALA A 339 14.54 -6.69 -6.85
C ALA A 339 15.18 -5.69 -5.86
N LEU A 340 14.37 -4.87 -5.18
CA LEU A 340 14.82 -4.04 -4.06
C LEU A 340 13.77 -3.97 -2.94
N ALA A 341 14.11 -4.42 -1.74
CA ALA A 341 13.30 -4.31 -0.54
C ALA A 341 13.91 -3.27 0.40
N VAL A 342 13.10 -2.29 0.83
CA VAL A 342 13.48 -1.20 1.73
C VAL A 342 12.54 -1.20 2.92
N THR A 343 13.06 -1.29 4.14
CA THR A 343 12.26 -1.46 5.36
C THR A 343 12.79 -0.60 6.51
N GLY A 344 12.17 -0.70 7.68
CA GLY A 344 12.62 0.04 8.87
C GLY A 344 12.46 1.55 8.72
N GLN A 345 13.56 2.29 8.87
CA GLN A 345 13.62 3.74 8.68
C GLN A 345 14.56 4.15 7.53
N ALA A 346 14.82 3.24 6.58
CA ALA A 346 15.82 3.48 5.55
C ALA A 346 15.44 4.60 4.55
N GLU A 347 16.40 5.48 4.23
CA GLU A 347 16.30 6.49 3.16
C GLU A 347 17.07 6.05 1.92
N VAL A 348 16.39 5.98 0.77
CA VAL A 348 16.97 5.52 -0.50
C VAL A 348 16.67 6.50 -1.63
N ARG A 349 17.64 6.75 -2.50
CA ARG A 349 17.49 7.50 -3.76
C ARG A 349 17.81 6.60 -4.95
N LEU A 350 16.90 6.52 -5.92
CA LEU A 350 17.06 5.79 -7.17
C LEU A 350 17.10 6.78 -8.33
N LYS A 351 18.09 6.68 -9.21
CA LYS A 351 18.24 7.57 -10.37
C LYS A 351 18.73 6.84 -11.62
N ASP A 352 18.08 7.06 -12.74
CA ASP A 352 18.47 6.48 -14.04
C ASP A 352 18.55 4.93 -14.00
N CYS A 353 17.64 4.29 -13.23
CA CYS A 353 17.64 2.84 -12.98
C CYS A 353 16.57 2.09 -13.80
N SER A 354 16.69 0.77 -13.88
CA SER A 354 15.68 -0.10 -14.50
C SER A 354 15.38 -1.35 -13.66
N PHE A 355 14.09 -1.66 -13.49
CA PHE A 355 13.58 -2.85 -12.80
C PHE A 355 12.74 -3.66 -13.79
N VAL A 356 13.05 -4.95 -13.97
CA VAL A 356 12.54 -5.76 -15.08
C VAL A 356 12.21 -7.19 -14.65
N GLY A 357 11.09 -7.78 -15.07
CA GLY A 357 10.90 -9.24 -15.05
C GLY A 357 10.93 -9.93 -13.67
N SER A 358 10.99 -9.17 -12.58
CA SER A 358 11.04 -9.67 -11.21
C SER A 358 9.63 -9.89 -10.64
N TRP A 359 9.50 -10.70 -9.59
CA TRP A 359 8.19 -10.90 -8.94
C TRP A 359 7.65 -9.58 -8.37
N TYR A 360 8.46 -8.87 -7.58
CA TYR A 360 8.26 -7.47 -7.21
C TYR A 360 9.43 -6.62 -7.70
N GLY A 361 9.16 -5.42 -8.22
CA GLY A 361 10.21 -4.45 -8.57
C GLY A 361 10.82 -3.83 -7.32
N LEU A 362 10.03 -3.04 -6.60
CA LEU A 362 10.42 -2.38 -5.35
C LEU A 362 9.33 -2.54 -4.28
N ARG A 363 9.75 -2.87 -3.06
CA ARG A 363 8.89 -2.95 -1.86
C ARG A 363 9.43 -2.02 -0.80
N VAL A 364 8.57 -1.17 -0.22
CA VAL A 364 8.92 -0.19 0.81
C VAL A 364 7.95 -0.33 1.98
N ASP A 365 8.45 -0.76 3.14
CA ASP A 365 7.64 -1.07 4.33
C ASP A 365 8.10 -0.27 5.57
N GLY A 366 7.33 -0.31 6.66
CA GLY A 366 7.67 0.37 7.92
C GLY A 366 7.52 1.90 7.86
N SER A 367 8.64 2.63 7.97
CA SER A 367 8.68 4.10 7.87
C SER A 367 9.78 4.57 6.92
N ALA A 368 10.22 3.69 6.02
CA ALA A 368 11.23 3.98 5.01
C ALA A 368 10.75 5.02 3.98
N SER A 369 11.70 5.70 3.34
CA SER A 369 11.45 6.76 2.36
C SER A 369 12.28 6.54 1.10
N VAL A 370 11.65 6.58 -0.08
CA VAL A 370 12.34 6.40 -1.37
C VAL A 370 12.06 7.54 -2.36
N GLU A 371 13.12 8.21 -2.80
CA GLU A 371 13.08 9.18 -3.90
C GLU A 371 13.49 8.48 -5.21
N ILE A 372 12.70 8.60 -6.27
CA ILE A 372 12.87 7.85 -7.52
C ILE A 372 12.78 8.83 -8.69
N VAL A 373 13.85 8.92 -9.49
CA VAL A 373 13.94 9.86 -10.61
C VAL A 373 14.34 9.12 -11.88
N ASN A 374 13.64 9.39 -13.00
CA ASN A 374 13.98 8.86 -14.33
C ASN A 374 14.25 7.34 -14.34
N THR A 375 13.34 6.57 -13.72
CA THR A 375 13.49 5.13 -13.49
C THR A 375 12.30 4.36 -14.09
N SER A 376 12.56 3.19 -14.67
CA SER A 376 11.52 2.35 -15.28
C SER A 376 11.29 1.03 -14.54
N PHE A 377 10.02 0.62 -14.40
CA PHE A 377 9.61 -0.66 -13.82
C PHE A 377 8.72 -1.40 -14.83
N TYR A 378 9.12 -2.58 -15.30
CA TYR A 378 8.36 -3.29 -16.34
C TYR A 378 8.44 -4.81 -16.32
N ASP A 379 7.44 -5.44 -16.97
CA ASP A 379 7.28 -6.89 -17.10
C ASP A 379 7.24 -7.66 -15.76
N HIS A 380 6.83 -7.01 -14.66
CA HIS A 380 6.71 -7.66 -13.35
C HIS A 380 5.51 -8.61 -13.25
N ASP A 381 5.71 -9.73 -12.56
CA ASP A 381 4.70 -10.79 -12.39
C ASP A 381 3.63 -10.47 -11.32
N ALA A 382 3.95 -9.60 -10.35
CA ALA A 382 3.01 -9.06 -9.38
C ALA A 382 3.00 -7.51 -9.43
N GLN A 383 2.92 -6.83 -8.28
CA GLN A 383 3.03 -5.37 -8.19
C GLN A 383 4.44 -4.90 -8.56
N SER A 384 4.54 -3.88 -9.40
CA SER A 384 5.83 -3.24 -9.70
C SER A 384 6.40 -2.46 -8.52
N LEU A 385 5.53 -1.77 -7.76
CA LEU A 385 5.90 -0.98 -6.59
C LEU A 385 4.86 -1.16 -5.46
N ILE A 386 5.33 -1.43 -4.25
CA ILE A 386 4.50 -1.57 -3.04
C ILE A 386 4.99 -0.60 -1.96
N LEU A 387 4.05 0.10 -1.32
CA LEU A 387 4.24 0.92 -0.12
C LEU A 387 3.31 0.43 1.00
N SER A 388 3.86 0.10 2.17
CA SER A 388 3.11 -0.41 3.33
C SER A 388 3.33 0.44 4.58
N ASP A 389 2.55 0.20 5.64
CA ASP A 389 2.67 0.83 6.97
C ASP A 389 2.63 2.36 6.96
N ALA A 390 3.77 3.04 7.10
CA ALA A 390 3.93 4.49 7.05
C ALA A 390 5.04 4.90 6.05
N ALA A 391 5.34 4.02 5.10
CA ALA A 391 6.34 4.24 4.07
C ALA A 391 5.99 5.43 3.16
N ARG A 392 7.04 6.04 2.58
CA ARG A 392 6.90 7.21 1.69
C ARG A 392 7.65 7.02 0.40
N ALA A 393 7.11 7.56 -0.69
CA ALA A 393 7.87 7.70 -1.93
C ALA A 393 7.56 8.98 -2.71
N SER A 394 8.54 9.43 -3.48
CA SER A 394 8.35 10.47 -4.51
C SER A 394 8.92 9.97 -5.84
N LEU A 395 8.09 9.92 -6.88
CA LEU A 395 8.48 9.49 -8.23
C LEU A 395 8.42 10.69 -9.18
N GLU A 396 9.53 10.99 -9.84
CA GLU A 396 9.66 12.01 -10.89
C GLU A 396 10.03 11.34 -12.22
N ALA A 397 9.30 11.66 -13.30
CA ALA A 397 9.59 11.18 -14.66
C ALA A 397 9.78 9.65 -14.78
N CYS A 398 9.03 8.88 -13.99
CA CYS A 398 9.13 7.41 -13.95
C CYS A 398 8.10 6.74 -14.88
N VAL A 399 8.45 5.55 -15.40
CA VAL A 399 7.58 4.77 -16.30
C VAL A 399 7.32 3.37 -15.71
N LEU A 400 6.05 3.06 -15.45
CA LEU A 400 5.60 1.78 -14.91
C LEU A 400 4.74 1.09 -15.98
N ARG A 401 5.30 0.11 -16.72
CA ARG A 401 4.63 -0.48 -17.89
C ARG A 401 4.58 -2.01 -17.91
N ASP A 402 3.55 -2.57 -18.56
CA ASP A 402 3.41 -4.02 -18.85
C ASP A 402 3.35 -4.95 -17.61
N ASN A 403 3.24 -4.37 -16.41
CA ASN A 403 3.23 -5.06 -15.12
C ASN A 403 1.89 -5.75 -14.82
N ALA A 404 1.87 -6.76 -13.92
CA ALA A 404 0.61 -7.32 -13.45
C ALA A 404 -0.23 -6.31 -12.66
N ALA A 405 0.41 -5.52 -11.81
CA ALA A 405 -0.16 -4.35 -11.16
C ALA A 405 0.91 -3.25 -11.05
N GLY A 406 0.49 -1.97 -11.09
CA GLY A 406 1.40 -0.84 -11.03
C GLY A 406 1.89 -0.56 -9.60
N LEU A 407 1.33 0.47 -8.98
CA LEU A 407 1.64 0.96 -7.64
C LEU A 407 0.50 0.63 -6.66
N SER A 408 0.82 0.00 -5.53
CA SER A 408 -0.11 -0.25 -4.43
C SER A 408 0.36 0.39 -3.13
N LEU A 409 -0.52 1.15 -2.48
CA LEU A 409 -0.34 1.71 -1.14
C LEU A 409 -1.30 1.02 -0.14
N GLN A 410 -0.82 0.74 1.06
CA GLN A 410 -1.59 0.18 2.18
C GLN A 410 -1.21 0.88 3.51
N GLY A 411 -2.02 0.71 4.54
CA GLY A 411 -1.83 1.39 5.82
C GLY A 411 -1.97 2.91 5.71
N SER A 412 -0.95 3.65 6.14
CA SER A 412 -0.83 5.10 6.14
C SER A 412 0.26 5.63 5.19
N ALA A 413 0.62 4.85 4.17
CA ALA A 413 1.63 5.22 3.19
C ALA A 413 1.27 6.51 2.41
N ASP A 414 2.27 7.32 2.07
CA ASP A 414 2.11 8.57 1.28
C ASP A 414 2.99 8.49 0.01
N VAL A 415 2.43 8.82 -1.15
CA VAL A 415 3.19 8.95 -2.41
C VAL A 415 2.94 10.28 -3.11
N THR A 416 4.02 10.85 -3.65
CA THR A 416 3.95 11.93 -4.66
C THR A 416 4.41 11.40 -6.01
N LEU A 417 3.63 11.64 -7.06
CA LEU A 417 3.91 11.27 -8.44
C LEU A 417 3.91 12.53 -9.31
N GLU A 418 5.03 12.84 -9.96
CA GLU A 418 5.18 13.97 -10.87
C GLU A 418 5.65 13.48 -12.26
N THR A 419 4.95 13.86 -13.32
CA THR A 419 5.27 13.53 -14.73
C THR A 419 5.46 12.05 -15.03
N CYS A 420 4.85 11.16 -14.24
CA CYS A 420 4.97 9.71 -14.39
C CYS A 420 3.96 9.12 -15.39
N ALA A 421 4.32 8.00 -16.01
CA ALA A 421 3.47 7.25 -16.94
C ALA A 421 3.23 5.82 -16.45
N PHE A 422 1.96 5.40 -16.41
CA PHE A 422 1.53 4.02 -16.19
C PHE A 422 0.91 3.49 -17.46
N GLU A 423 1.45 2.41 -18.02
CA GLU A 423 1.05 1.90 -19.35
C GLU A 423 0.82 0.37 -19.33
N ASN A 424 -0.12 -0.14 -20.12
CA ASN A 424 -0.34 -1.58 -20.35
C ASN A 424 -0.42 -2.47 -19.08
N THR A 425 -0.82 -1.90 -17.93
CA THR A 425 -0.83 -2.64 -16.67
C THR A 425 -1.97 -3.65 -16.66
N ARG A 426 -1.69 -4.95 -16.53
CA ARG A 426 -2.68 -6.04 -16.69
C ARG A 426 -3.85 -5.96 -15.69
N GLY A 427 -3.63 -5.36 -14.52
CA GLY A 427 -4.63 -5.06 -13.49
C GLY A 427 -4.91 -3.58 -13.36
N THR A 428 -4.64 -3.03 -12.16
CA THR A 428 -4.81 -1.62 -11.79
C THR A 428 -3.48 -0.89 -11.76
N CYS A 429 -3.44 0.34 -12.27
CA CYS A 429 -2.22 1.16 -12.33
C CYS A 429 -1.87 1.76 -10.96
N LEU A 430 -2.85 2.34 -10.25
CA LEU A 430 -2.66 2.92 -8.92
C LEU A 430 -3.78 2.46 -7.97
N LYS A 431 -3.40 1.82 -6.87
CA LYS A 431 -4.31 1.38 -5.81
C LYS A 431 -3.94 2.00 -4.46
N LEU A 432 -4.91 2.62 -3.79
CA LEU A 432 -4.82 3.07 -2.41
C LEU A 432 -5.84 2.31 -1.55
N ALA A 433 -5.44 1.90 -0.35
CA ALA A 433 -6.29 1.27 0.67
C ALA A 433 -6.02 1.87 2.06
N ASP A 434 -6.81 1.47 3.05
CA ASP A 434 -6.70 1.92 4.45
C ASP A 434 -6.76 3.47 4.59
N ASP A 435 -5.71 4.10 5.11
CA ASP A 435 -5.55 5.55 5.30
C ASP A 435 -4.52 6.16 4.31
N ALA A 436 -4.18 5.44 3.23
CA ALA A 436 -3.13 5.83 2.30
C ALA A 436 -3.43 7.14 1.54
N VAL A 437 -2.38 7.87 1.17
CA VAL A 437 -2.45 9.17 0.51
C VAL A 437 -1.65 9.17 -0.79
N ALA A 438 -2.21 9.71 -1.88
CA ALA A 438 -1.47 9.97 -3.11
C ALA A 438 -1.69 11.40 -3.62
N ARG A 439 -0.59 12.04 -4.05
CA ARG A 439 -0.55 13.33 -4.73
C ARG A 439 0.02 13.11 -6.12
N VAL A 440 -0.74 13.46 -7.15
CA VAL A 440 -0.44 13.06 -8.52
C VAL A 440 -0.56 14.27 -9.44
N GLU A 441 0.54 14.66 -10.07
CA GLU A 441 0.62 15.83 -10.94
C GLU A 441 1.20 15.48 -12.32
N ALA A 442 0.55 15.97 -13.38
CA ALA A 442 0.97 15.80 -14.77
C ALA A 442 1.21 14.33 -15.21
N CYS A 443 0.54 13.37 -14.57
CA CYS A 443 0.73 11.94 -14.83
C CYS A 443 -0.25 11.39 -15.87
N THR A 444 0.13 10.30 -16.53
CA THR A 444 -0.73 9.55 -17.45
C THR A 444 -0.96 8.13 -16.94
N PHE A 445 -2.21 7.68 -16.95
CA PHE A 445 -2.61 6.30 -16.68
C PHE A 445 -3.32 5.78 -17.93
N ALA A 446 -2.67 4.87 -18.66
CA ALA A 446 -3.12 4.37 -19.95
C ALA A 446 -3.18 2.85 -19.99
N SER A 447 -4.19 2.31 -20.67
CA SER A 447 -4.25 0.88 -21.04
C SER A 447 -4.19 -0.09 -19.85
N SER A 448 -4.90 0.20 -18.76
CA SER A 448 -5.09 -0.77 -17.67
C SER A 448 -5.98 -1.93 -18.12
N GLY A 449 -5.76 -3.14 -17.61
CA GLY A 449 -6.65 -4.29 -17.87
C GLY A 449 -7.92 -4.28 -17.02
N GLY A 450 -7.88 -3.63 -15.85
CA GLY A 450 -9.03 -3.36 -14.98
C GLY A 450 -9.28 -1.87 -14.76
N ASP A 451 -9.84 -1.53 -13.60
CA ASP A 451 -9.96 -0.13 -13.13
C ASP A 451 -8.57 0.53 -13.05
N ALA A 452 -8.40 1.74 -13.60
CA ALA A 452 -7.07 2.36 -13.73
C ALA A 452 -6.55 2.93 -12.40
N ILE A 453 -7.38 3.68 -11.67
CA ILE A 453 -7.10 4.19 -10.33
C ILE A 453 -8.21 3.74 -9.37
N VAL A 454 -7.84 3.13 -8.24
CA VAL A 454 -8.78 2.64 -7.22
C VAL A 454 -8.38 3.13 -5.83
N CYS A 455 -9.32 3.77 -5.13
CA CYS A 455 -9.19 4.20 -3.74
C CYS A 455 -10.28 3.52 -2.88
N SER A 456 -9.87 2.84 -1.81
CA SER A 456 -10.79 2.22 -0.85
C SER A 456 -10.64 2.77 0.58
N ASP A 457 -11.51 2.31 1.47
CA ASP A 457 -11.44 2.54 2.91
C ASP A 457 -11.52 4.03 3.28
N ARG A 458 -10.46 4.66 3.79
CA ARG A 458 -10.37 6.10 4.10
C ARG A 458 -9.29 6.82 3.28
N SER A 459 -8.79 6.19 2.22
CA SER A 459 -7.69 6.71 1.41
C SER A 459 -8.03 8.03 0.71
N SER A 460 -7.00 8.84 0.43
CA SER A 460 -7.14 10.19 -0.13
C SER A 460 -6.28 10.39 -1.37
N LEU A 461 -6.90 10.82 -2.47
CA LEU A 461 -6.25 11.12 -3.74
C LEU A 461 -6.36 12.60 -4.11
N SER A 462 -5.23 13.24 -4.42
CA SER A 462 -5.20 14.52 -5.15
C SER A 462 -4.61 14.29 -6.53
N LEU A 463 -5.36 14.63 -7.58
CA LEU A 463 -5.01 14.41 -8.98
C LEU A 463 -5.07 15.74 -9.73
N THR A 464 -3.96 16.22 -10.27
CA THR A 464 -3.88 17.52 -10.96
C THR A 464 -3.28 17.37 -12.35
N SER A 465 -3.88 18.04 -13.35
CA SER A 465 -3.39 18.11 -14.74
C SER A 465 -3.08 16.74 -15.37
N SER A 466 -3.79 15.69 -14.96
CA SER A 466 -3.46 14.29 -15.27
C SER A 466 -4.51 13.64 -16.18
N PHE A 467 -4.10 12.60 -16.92
CA PHE A 467 -4.94 11.94 -17.93
C PHE A 467 -5.08 10.44 -17.65
N VAL A 468 -6.31 9.99 -17.39
CA VAL A 468 -6.69 8.59 -17.23
C VAL A 468 -7.44 8.13 -18.49
N ARG A 469 -6.93 7.10 -19.19
CA ARG A 469 -7.48 6.65 -20.47
C ARG A 469 -7.35 5.17 -20.75
N GLU A 470 -8.20 4.70 -21.66
CA GLU A 470 -8.06 3.39 -22.32
C GLU A 470 -8.05 2.20 -21.34
N GLY A 471 -8.57 2.38 -20.12
CA GLY A 471 -8.67 1.30 -19.13
C GLY A 471 -9.77 0.30 -19.44
N GLY A 472 -9.53 -0.98 -19.17
CA GLY A 472 -10.45 -2.11 -19.39
C GLY A 472 -11.61 -2.21 -18.40
N GLY A 473 -11.56 -1.40 -17.33
CA GLY A 473 -12.64 -1.11 -16.39
C GLY A 473 -13.00 0.39 -16.38
N SER A 474 -13.20 0.95 -15.19
CA SER A 474 -13.46 2.39 -14.98
C SER A 474 -12.17 3.20 -14.79
N GLY A 475 -12.18 4.49 -15.12
CA GLY A 475 -11.01 5.36 -15.00
C GLY A 475 -10.59 5.61 -13.55
N LEU A 476 -11.45 6.26 -12.76
CA LEU A 476 -11.27 6.45 -11.31
C LEU A 476 -12.39 5.75 -10.54
N VAL A 477 -12.05 5.02 -9.48
CA VAL A 477 -13.01 4.34 -8.60
C VAL A 477 -12.75 4.66 -7.14
N LEU A 478 -13.76 5.21 -6.46
CA LEU A 478 -13.73 5.50 -5.01
C LEU A 478 -14.75 4.62 -4.29
N LYS A 479 -14.35 4.01 -3.17
CA LYS A 479 -15.19 3.10 -2.38
C LYS A 479 -15.16 3.39 -0.90
N ALA A 480 -16.18 2.94 -0.18
CA ALA A 480 -16.32 3.03 1.28
C ALA A 480 -16.37 4.48 1.80
N TRP A 481 -15.25 5.05 2.27
CA TRP A 481 -15.12 6.45 2.69
C TRP A 481 -13.96 7.17 1.97
N ALA A 482 -13.46 6.60 0.87
CA ALA A 482 -12.37 7.17 0.09
C ALA A 482 -12.73 8.55 -0.48
N GLN A 483 -11.72 9.40 -0.60
CA GLN A 483 -11.87 10.80 -1.01
C GLN A 483 -10.97 11.12 -2.20
N ALA A 484 -11.48 11.82 -3.20
CA ALA A 484 -10.63 12.35 -4.26
C ALA A 484 -10.95 13.79 -4.65
N THR A 485 -9.90 14.55 -4.95
CA THR A 485 -9.96 15.86 -5.60
C THR A 485 -9.22 15.77 -6.92
N ALA A 486 -9.91 16.01 -8.04
CA ALA A 486 -9.31 16.10 -9.36
C ALA A 486 -9.45 17.50 -9.97
N LEU A 487 -8.33 18.08 -10.41
CA LEU A 487 -8.24 19.45 -10.92
C LEU A 487 -7.64 19.45 -12.33
N SER A 488 -8.35 20.00 -13.32
CA SER A 488 -7.90 20.04 -14.73
C SER A 488 -7.56 18.67 -15.32
N CYS A 489 -8.24 17.62 -14.87
CA CYS A 489 -7.98 16.23 -15.26
C CYS A 489 -8.90 15.73 -16.37
N LYS A 490 -8.48 14.67 -17.05
CA LYS A 490 -9.27 14.01 -18.11
C LYS A 490 -9.45 12.51 -17.83
N PHE A 491 -10.67 12.03 -18.02
CA PHE A 491 -11.07 10.62 -17.92
C PHE A 491 -11.73 10.22 -19.24
N ALA A 492 -11.04 9.47 -20.11
CA ALA A 492 -11.57 9.22 -21.45
C ALA A 492 -11.26 7.86 -22.06
N ASN A 493 -12.15 7.37 -22.93
CA ASN A 493 -12.00 6.09 -23.64
C ASN A 493 -11.86 4.88 -22.69
N ASN A 494 -12.35 4.97 -21.45
CA ASN A 494 -12.38 3.82 -20.55
C ASN A 494 -13.56 2.90 -20.92
N ALA A 495 -13.36 1.60 -20.77
CA ALA A 495 -14.29 0.57 -21.21
C ALA A 495 -15.62 0.59 -20.42
N GLU A 496 -15.54 0.97 -19.14
CA GLU A 496 -16.70 1.20 -18.26
C GLU A 496 -16.84 2.71 -17.98
N ASN A 497 -16.81 3.15 -16.72
CA ASN A 497 -17.10 4.53 -16.36
C ASN A 497 -15.88 5.44 -16.48
N GLY A 498 -16.09 6.74 -16.66
CA GLY A 498 -15.00 7.71 -16.48
C GLY A 498 -14.60 7.83 -15.01
N VAL A 499 -15.59 8.06 -14.14
CA VAL A 499 -15.45 8.11 -12.69
C VAL A 499 -16.58 7.30 -12.04
N ARG A 500 -16.27 6.51 -10.99
CA ARG A 500 -17.23 5.73 -10.19
C ARG A 500 -17.04 6.02 -8.71
N VAL A 501 -18.12 6.33 -8.00
CA VAL A 501 -18.12 6.65 -6.56
C VAL A 501 -19.14 5.76 -5.85
N GLU A 502 -18.72 5.03 -4.83
CA GLU A 502 -19.50 3.95 -4.20
C GLU A 502 -19.45 4.01 -2.67
N GLY A 503 -20.60 3.85 -2.01
CA GLY A 503 -20.71 3.93 -0.54
C GLY A 503 -20.73 5.38 -0.07
N ALA A 504 -20.10 5.68 1.06
CA ALA A 504 -19.97 7.04 1.61
C ALA A 504 -18.74 7.80 1.06
N ALA A 505 -18.22 7.39 -0.10
CA ALA A 505 -17.09 8.04 -0.76
C ALA A 505 -17.48 9.41 -1.34
N ASN A 506 -16.48 10.30 -1.49
CA ASN A 506 -16.69 11.64 -2.02
C ASN A 506 -15.70 12.01 -3.14
N VAL A 507 -16.18 12.78 -4.12
CA VAL A 507 -15.35 13.33 -5.20
C VAL A 507 -15.59 14.82 -5.38
N PHE A 508 -14.51 15.60 -5.49
CA PHE A 508 -14.53 16.95 -6.02
C PHE A 508 -13.81 16.99 -7.36
N LEU A 509 -14.49 17.49 -8.39
CA LEU A 509 -13.97 17.62 -9.76
C LEU A 509 -14.06 19.08 -10.18
N SER A 510 -12.93 19.71 -10.52
CA SER A 510 -12.92 21.08 -11.03
C SER A 510 -12.17 21.17 -12.35
N HIS A 511 -12.77 21.83 -13.36
CA HIS A 511 -12.23 21.99 -14.72
C HIS A 511 -11.92 20.65 -15.43
N CYS A 512 -12.62 19.58 -15.06
CA CYS A 512 -12.35 18.22 -15.53
C CYS A 512 -13.18 17.84 -16.78
N HIS A 513 -12.66 16.87 -17.55
CA HIS A 513 -13.31 16.37 -18.77
C HIS A 513 -13.53 14.85 -18.67
N ILE A 514 -14.79 14.42 -18.72
CA ILE A 514 -15.19 13.01 -18.68
C ILE A 514 -15.81 12.64 -20.02
N THR A 515 -15.02 12.05 -20.92
CA THR A 515 -15.42 11.95 -22.35
C THR A 515 -15.25 10.57 -22.97
N ARG A 516 -16.22 10.09 -23.76
CA ARG A 516 -16.10 8.83 -24.54
C ARG A 516 -15.83 7.59 -23.68
N ASN A 517 -16.35 7.52 -22.46
CA ASN A 517 -16.29 6.31 -21.65
C ASN A 517 -17.48 5.38 -21.98
N GLY A 518 -17.38 4.11 -21.60
CA GLY A 518 -18.35 3.05 -21.91
C GLY A 518 -18.01 2.28 -23.19
N THR A 519 -16.75 2.25 -23.62
CA THR A 519 -16.36 1.72 -24.94
C THR A 519 -16.49 0.20 -25.11
N LYS A 520 -16.99 -0.53 -24.12
CA LYS A 520 -17.09 -2.00 -24.09
C LYS A 520 -18.43 -2.56 -24.60
N SER A 521 -19.45 -1.72 -24.78
CA SER A 521 -20.79 -2.15 -25.16
C SER A 521 -21.03 -2.08 -26.67
N ASP A 522 -21.03 -3.25 -27.30
CA ASP A 522 -21.81 -3.51 -28.52
C ASP A 522 -23.30 -3.81 -28.19
N GLU A 523 -23.70 -3.74 -26.92
CA GLU A 523 -25.07 -4.02 -26.47
C GLU A 523 -26.01 -2.81 -26.68
N ASP A 524 -27.24 -3.11 -27.07
CA ASP A 524 -28.29 -2.14 -27.38
C ASP A 524 -28.55 -1.19 -26.19
N PRO A 525 -28.41 0.14 -26.35
CA PRO A 525 -28.69 1.12 -25.29
C PRO A 525 -30.08 0.98 -24.66
N LEU A 526 -31.05 0.40 -25.37
CA LEU A 526 -32.43 0.21 -24.91
C LEU A 526 -32.63 -1.06 -24.04
N SER A 527 -31.69 -2.01 -24.04
CA SER A 527 -31.85 -3.30 -23.31
C SER A 527 -31.59 -3.21 -21.80
N LEU A 528 -31.10 -2.06 -21.33
CA LEU A 528 -30.55 -1.84 -19.99
C LEU A 528 -31.42 -0.93 -19.10
N ILE A 529 -32.69 -0.72 -19.47
CA ILE A 529 -33.68 -0.12 -18.55
C ILE A 529 -33.91 -1.11 -17.40
N GLY A 530 -33.42 -0.77 -16.20
CA GLY A 530 -33.60 -1.58 -15.00
C GLY A 530 -32.56 -2.69 -14.77
N GLN A 531 -31.31 -2.55 -15.24
CA GLN A 531 -30.18 -3.36 -14.74
C GLN A 531 -29.03 -2.49 -14.24
N SER A 532 -28.51 -2.85 -13.06
CA SER A 532 -27.51 -2.15 -12.24
C SER A 532 -26.06 -2.15 -12.79
N GLY A 533 -25.91 -2.10 -14.11
CA GLY A 533 -24.65 -2.06 -14.85
C GLY A 533 -24.45 -0.79 -15.69
N ALA A 534 -25.04 0.34 -15.27
CA ALA A 534 -25.07 1.58 -16.05
C ALA A 534 -23.66 2.13 -16.30
N GLN A 535 -23.17 1.98 -17.53
CA GLN A 535 -22.05 2.77 -18.04
C GLN A 535 -22.44 4.26 -17.99
N ALA A 536 -21.59 5.07 -17.38
CA ALA A 536 -21.78 6.51 -17.32
C ALA A 536 -20.45 7.26 -17.49
N GLY A 537 -20.54 8.56 -17.76
CA GLY A 537 -19.41 9.45 -17.51
C GLY A 537 -19.04 9.40 -16.03
N LEU A 538 -19.99 9.77 -15.17
CA LEU A 538 -19.90 9.66 -13.71
C LEU A 538 -20.99 8.71 -13.19
N LEU A 539 -20.58 7.63 -12.53
CA LEU A 539 -21.47 6.70 -11.84
C LEU A 539 -21.41 6.90 -10.33
N MET A 540 -22.55 7.16 -9.72
CA MET A 540 -22.72 7.35 -8.27
C MET A 540 -23.60 6.23 -7.72
N ILE A 541 -23.11 5.55 -6.69
CA ILE A 541 -23.75 4.38 -6.08
C ILE A 541 -23.90 4.61 -4.57
N ASP A 542 -25.05 4.26 -4.00
CA ASP A 542 -25.35 4.35 -2.57
C ASP A 542 -25.29 5.80 -2.03
N SER A 543 -24.68 6.02 -0.87
CA SER A 543 -24.63 7.27 -0.12
C SER A 543 -23.52 8.22 -0.59
N SER A 544 -23.19 8.15 -1.88
CA SER A 544 -22.01 8.79 -2.47
C SER A 544 -22.26 10.26 -2.77
N THR A 545 -21.18 11.04 -2.74
CA THR A 545 -21.26 12.49 -2.97
C THR A 545 -20.30 12.95 -4.06
N ALA A 546 -20.79 13.85 -4.92
CA ALA A 546 -20.01 14.43 -6.00
C ALA A 546 -20.25 15.94 -6.07
N HIS A 547 -19.18 16.72 -6.12
CA HIS A 547 -19.21 18.15 -6.37
C HIS A 547 -18.40 18.45 -7.63
N LEU A 548 -19.05 19.03 -8.63
CA LEU A 548 -18.52 19.29 -9.96
C LEU A 548 -18.54 20.80 -10.22
N GLU A 549 -17.39 21.39 -10.54
CA GLU A 549 -17.24 22.79 -10.93
C GLU A 549 -16.62 22.86 -12.34
N ARG A 550 -17.30 23.47 -13.32
CA ARG A 550 -16.80 23.60 -14.71
C ARG A 550 -16.38 22.25 -15.31
N VAL A 551 -17.14 21.20 -15.04
CA VAL A 551 -16.90 19.84 -15.57
C VAL A 551 -17.67 19.64 -16.86
N THR A 552 -17.00 19.08 -17.87
CA THR A 552 -17.64 18.62 -19.11
C THR A 552 -17.77 17.10 -19.10
N VAL A 553 -19.00 16.60 -19.24
CA VAL A 553 -19.32 15.17 -19.35
C VAL A 553 -19.95 14.91 -20.72
N SER A 554 -19.16 14.44 -21.69
CA SER A 554 -19.60 14.37 -23.09
C SER A 554 -19.30 13.08 -23.82
N ASP A 555 -20.07 12.80 -24.86
CA ASP A 555 -19.82 11.70 -25.81
C ASP A 555 -19.71 10.29 -25.15
N ASN A 556 -20.18 10.11 -23.91
CA ASN A 556 -20.12 8.81 -23.22
C ASN A 556 -21.20 7.87 -23.78
N ALA A 557 -20.92 6.57 -23.88
CA ALA A 557 -21.82 5.60 -24.54
C ALA A 557 -23.16 5.41 -23.80
N GLY A 558 -23.17 5.60 -22.49
CA GLY A 558 -24.37 5.56 -21.65
C GLY A 558 -24.82 6.95 -21.18
N THR A 559 -25.20 7.05 -19.91
CA THR A 559 -25.68 8.30 -19.28
C THR A 559 -24.51 9.25 -19.01
N GLY A 560 -24.75 10.57 -18.99
CA GLY A 560 -23.75 11.53 -18.50
C GLY A 560 -23.41 11.29 -17.02
N ILE A 561 -24.38 11.51 -16.13
CA ILE A 561 -24.31 11.18 -14.70
C ILE A 561 -25.42 10.18 -14.34
N CYS A 562 -25.05 9.03 -13.77
CA CYS A 562 -26.01 8.03 -13.29
C CYS A 562 -25.93 7.92 -11.76
N ILE A 563 -27.07 8.00 -11.06
CA ILE A 563 -27.17 7.91 -9.60
C ILE A 563 -28.10 6.74 -9.23
N THR A 564 -27.55 5.64 -8.72
CA THR A 564 -28.23 4.35 -8.57
C THR A 564 -28.10 3.77 -7.15
N PRO A 565 -29.07 2.98 -6.64
CA PRO A 565 -28.92 2.29 -5.37
C PRO A 565 -27.94 1.11 -5.47
N ILE A 566 -27.51 0.57 -4.32
CA ILE A 566 -27.02 -0.81 -4.25
C ILE A 566 -28.25 -1.73 -4.28
N GLU A 567 -28.34 -2.53 -5.34
CA GLU A 567 -29.23 -3.68 -5.39
C GLU A 567 -28.59 -4.87 -4.67
N LEU A 568 -29.26 -5.37 -3.64
CA LEU A 568 -28.88 -6.61 -2.97
C LEU A 568 -29.25 -7.81 -3.86
N ALA A 569 -28.36 -8.80 -3.94
CA ALA A 569 -28.51 -10.02 -4.75
C ALA A 569 -29.78 -10.86 -4.47
N PHE A 570 -30.55 -10.54 -3.42
CA PHE A 570 -31.81 -11.18 -3.06
C PHE A 570 -33.06 -10.35 -3.39
N GLY A 571 -32.91 -9.22 -4.12
CA GLY A 571 -34.01 -8.32 -4.45
C GLY A 571 -34.35 -7.39 -3.29
N GLY A 572 -33.55 -6.33 -3.11
CA GLY A 572 -33.82 -5.29 -2.13
C GLY A 572 -32.85 -4.12 -2.27
N ILE A 573 -33.31 -2.90 -2.00
CA ILE A 573 -32.53 -1.67 -2.05
C ILE A 573 -32.14 -1.27 -0.63
N LEU A 574 -30.87 -0.95 -0.40
CA LEU A 574 -30.42 -0.37 0.87
C LEU A 574 -30.86 1.11 0.98
N PRO A 575 -31.38 1.56 2.14
CA PRO A 575 -31.66 2.97 2.37
C PRO A 575 -30.37 3.79 2.30
N SER A 576 -30.23 4.56 1.23
CA SER A 576 -29.09 5.42 0.93
C SER A 576 -29.58 6.82 0.56
N TYR A 577 -28.66 7.79 0.53
CA TYR A 577 -28.91 9.13 0.03
C TYR A 577 -27.67 9.69 -0.66
N ALA A 578 -27.70 9.79 -1.99
CA ALA A 578 -26.62 10.37 -2.78
C ALA A 578 -26.76 11.91 -2.87
N SER A 579 -25.68 12.64 -3.10
CA SER A 579 -25.74 14.10 -3.34
C SER A 579 -24.83 14.54 -4.48
N ALA A 580 -25.39 15.20 -5.48
CA ALA A 580 -24.69 15.75 -6.63
C ALA A 580 -24.88 17.27 -6.69
N LEU A 581 -23.79 18.02 -6.52
CA LEU A 581 -23.72 19.47 -6.72
C LEU A 581 -22.98 19.77 -8.02
N LEU A 582 -23.61 20.51 -8.93
CA LEU A 582 -23.05 20.89 -10.23
C LEU A 582 -23.09 22.41 -10.38
N GLU A 583 -21.93 23.03 -10.61
CA GLU A 583 -21.78 24.45 -10.90
C GLU A 583 -21.06 24.66 -12.24
N ASP A 584 -21.60 25.50 -13.11
CA ASP A 584 -21.04 25.83 -14.43
C ASP A 584 -20.73 24.59 -15.33
N CYS A 585 -21.47 23.48 -15.16
CA CYS A 585 -21.17 22.19 -15.81
C CYS A 585 -21.88 21.99 -17.16
N THR A 586 -21.31 21.17 -18.04
CA THR A 586 -21.89 20.82 -19.36
C THR A 586 -22.00 19.31 -19.53
N LEU A 587 -23.20 18.81 -19.84
CA LEU A 587 -23.49 17.40 -20.07
C LEU A 587 -24.05 17.22 -21.48
N ALA A 588 -23.19 16.80 -22.42
CA ALA A 588 -23.46 16.94 -23.85
C ALA A 588 -23.27 15.65 -24.68
N GLY A 589 -24.23 15.31 -25.52
CA GLY A 589 -24.05 14.25 -26.53
C GLY A 589 -23.83 12.84 -25.97
N ASN A 590 -24.29 12.55 -24.75
CA ASN A 590 -24.20 11.22 -24.17
C ASN A 590 -25.26 10.28 -24.78
N GLY A 591 -24.96 8.98 -24.84
CA GLY A 591 -25.78 7.97 -25.52
C GLY A 591 -27.09 7.58 -24.83
N ARG A 592 -27.36 8.12 -23.62
CA ARG A 592 -28.64 8.06 -22.92
C ARG A 592 -28.98 9.42 -22.32
N ASP A 593 -29.50 9.46 -21.10
CA ASP A 593 -29.87 10.70 -20.43
C ASP A 593 -28.62 11.55 -20.11
N GLY A 594 -28.79 12.87 -20.01
CA GLY A 594 -27.76 13.74 -19.44
C GLY A 594 -27.52 13.38 -17.97
N ILE A 595 -28.59 13.30 -17.17
CA ILE A 595 -28.59 12.80 -15.80
C ILE A 595 -29.75 11.81 -15.61
N TYR A 596 -29.47 10.64 -15.04
CA TYR A 596 -30.46 9.68 -14.57
C TYR A 596 -30.29 9.42 -13.07
N ALA A 597 -31.37 9.50 -12.29
CA ALA A 597 -31.33 9.33 -10.85
C ALA A 597 -32.48 8.43 -10.33
N TRP A 598 -32.10 7.33 -9.67
CA TRP A 598 -33.03 6.24 -9.27
C TRP A 598 -32.91 5.79 -7.80
N THR A 599 -31.90 6.26 -7.05
CA THR A 599 -31.90 6.20 -5.57
C THR A 599 -32.21 7.56 -4.97
N ASN A 600 -32.68 7.60 -3.73
CA ASN A 600 -32.95 8.87 -3.05
C ASN A 600 -31.72 9.78 -3.15
N THR A 601 -31.91 11.02 -3.61
CA THR A 601 -30.77 11.90 -3.88
C THR A 601 -31.13 13.38 -3.76
N GLY A 602 -30.12 14.22 -3.55
CA GLY A 602 -30.19 15.66 -3.74
C GLY A 602 -29.39 16.03 -4.99
N ILE A 603 -30.05 16.65 -5.96
CA ILE A 603 -29.39 17.22 -7.15
C ILE A 603 -29.52 18.73 -7.06
N GLU A 604 -28.40 19.43 -6.97
CA GLU A 604 -28.33 20.88 -7.02
C GLU A 604 -27.53 21.27 -8.27
N MET A 605 -28.14 22.02 -9.18
CA MET A 605 -27.54 22.45 -10.44
C MET A 605 -27.66 23.96 -10.60
N ASP A 606 -26.54 24.62 -10.89
CA ASP A 606 -26.46 26.07 -11.07
C ASP A 606 -25.62 26.40 -12.31
N ARG A 607 -26.15 27.27 -13.20
CA ARG A 607 -25.54 27.64 -14.50
C ARG A 607 -25.06 26.45 -15.35
N CYS A 608 -25.81 25.34 -15.32
CA CYS A 608 -25.47 24.12 -16.04
C CYS A 608 -26.16 24.03 -17.41
N THR A 609 -25.57 23.28 -18.34
CA THR A 609 -26.16 22.97 -19.65
C THR A 609 -26.23 21.47 -19.86
N ILE A 610 -27.44 20.93 -20.08
CA ILE A 610 -27.66 19.56 -20.52
C ILE A 610 -28.18 19.59 -21.96
N THR A 611 -27.41 19.05 -22.91
CA THR A 611 -27.76 19.21 -24.34
C THR A 611 -27.42 18.03 -25.24
N GLN A 612 -28.20 17.84 -26.31
CA GLN A 612 -27.93 16.88 -27.40
C GLN A 612 -27.78 15.42 -26.95
N ASN A 613 -28.24 15.06 -25.75
CA ASN A 613 -28.19 13.69 -25.26
C ASN A 613 -29.26 12.84 -25.97
N ALA A 614 -28.99 11.55 -26.18
CA ALA A 614 -29.87 10.66 -26.93
C ALA A 614 -31.08 10.15 -26.11
N GLY A 615 -31.03 10.30 -24.78
CA GLY A 615 -32.17 10.12 -23.88
C GLY A 615 -32.76 11.45 -23.43
N CYS A 616 -33.22 11.49 -22.18
CA CYS A 616 -33.72 12.69 -21.53
C CYS A 616 -32.59 13.69 -21.21
N GLY A 617 -32.94 14.94 -20.93
CA GLY A 617 -32.01 15.88 -20.31
C GLY A 617 -31.72 15.45 -18.86
N LEU A 618 -32.70 15.65 -17.99
CA LEU A 618 -32.66 15.31 -16.58
C LEU A 618 -33.86 14.41 -16.24
N ASN A 619 -33.57 13.19 -15.79
CA ASN A 619 -34.56 12.19 -15.44
C ASN A 619 -34.42 11.79 -13.96
N ILE A 620 -35.43 12.12 -13.16
CA ILE A 620 -35.44 11.96 -11.71
C ILE A 620 -36.56 10.99 -11.31
N GLU A 621 -36.20 9.74 -11.04
CA GLU A 621 -37.06 8.68 -10.51
C GLU A 621 -36.71 8.37 -9.04
N ALA A 622 -36.29 9.42 -8.33
CA ALA A 622 -35.62 9.36 -7.04
C ALA A 622 -36.31 10.27 -6.02
N ARG A 623 -36.62 9.75 -4.81
CA ARG A 623 -37.18 10.59 -3.76
C ARG A 623 -36.13 11.56 -3.24
N GLY A 624 -36.43 12.85 -3.30
CA GLY A 624 -35.45 13.88 -2.98
C GLY A 624 -36.00 15.28 -2.99
N GLN A 625 -35.13 16.22 -2.64
CA GLN A 625 -35.29 17.63 -2.94
C GLN A 625 -34.20 18.00 -3.94
N HIS A 626 -34.59 18.59 -5.07
CA HIS A 626 -33.71 18.96 -6.16
C HIS A 626 -33.89 20.44 -6.46
N ARG A 627 -32.80 21.13 -6.78
CA ARG A 627 -32.75 22.56 -7.05
C ARG A 627 -32.06 22.80 -8.38
N LEU A 628 -32.74 23.51 -9.28
CA LEU A 628 -32.21 23.86 -10.59
C LEU A 628 -32.26 25.39 -10.71
N SER A 629 -31.12 26.04 -10.96
CA SER A 629 -31.04 27.49 -11.17
C SER A 629 -30.22 27.86 -12.41
N GLU A 630 -30.67 28.90 -13.13
CA GLU A 630 -29.93 29.55 -14.21
C GLU A 630 -29.41 28.60 -15.30
N SER A 631 -30.10 27.47 -15.52
CA SER A 631 -29.61 26.32 -16.27
C SER A 631 -30.42 26.06 -17.55
N VAL A 632 -29.79 25.40 -18.52
CA VAL A 632 -30.38 25.10 -19.84
C VAL A 632 -30.47 23.58 -20.04
N ILE A 633 -31.62 23.10 -20.50
CA ILE A 633 -31.87 21.71 -20.86
C ILE A 633 -32.42 21.69 -22.29
N GLU A 634 -31.54 21.58 -23.30
CA GLU A 634 -31.90 21.84 -24.70
C GLU A 634 -31.55 20.74 -25.71
N GLY A 635 -32.43 20.49 -26.67
CA GLY A 635 -32.13 19.66 -27.84
C GLY A 635 -31.83 18.19 -27.53
N ASN A 636 -32.31 17.66 -26.40
CA ASN A 636 -32.19 16.24 -26.07
C ASN A 636 -33.29 15.45 -26.79
N GLN A 637 -32.99 14.22 -27.23
CA GLN A 637 -33.91 13.43 -28.06
C GLN A 637 -35.12 12.90 -27.28
N GLY A 638 -35.00 12.76 -25.96
CA GLY A 638 -36.08 12.39 -25.04
C GLY A 638 -36.79 13.59 -24.41
N ILE A 639 -37.18 13.43 -23.15
CA ILE A 639 -37.84 14.46 -22.34
C ILE A 639 -36.77 15.44 -21.82
N GLY A 640 -37.03 16.74 -21.79
CA GLY A 640 -36.14 17.72 -21.15
C GLY A 640 -35.98 17.43 -19.65
N LEU A 641 -37.07 17.57 -18.89
CA LEU A 641 -37.13 17.29 -17.45
C LEU A 641 -38.22 16.25 -17.14
N ALA A 642 -37.82 15.03 -16.79
CA ALA A 642 -38.72 13.97 -16.31
C ALA A 642 -38.64 13.87 -14.78
N VAL A 643 -39.79 13.81 -14.10
CA VAL A 643 -39.88 13.78 -12.63
C VAL A 643 -40.94 12.78 -12.16
N SER A 644 -40.50 11.82 -11.34
CA SER A 644 -41.33 10.83 -10.64
C SER A 644 -41.02 10.79 -9.15
N SER A 645 -42.06 10.80 -8.31
CA SER A 645 -41.98 10.66 -6.85
C SER A 645 -40.96 11.59 -6.12
N ALA A 646 -40.57 12.69 -6.75
CA ALA A 646 -39.52 13.62 -6.34
C ALA A 646 -40.04 15.05 -6.11
N SER A 647 -39.26 15.92 -5.46
CA SER A 647 -39.58 17.33 -5.28
C SER A 647 -38.53 18.23 -5.94
N VAL A 648 -38.89 18.92 -7.01
CA VAL A 648 -38.01 19.78 -7.81
C VAL A 648 -38.43 21.24 -7.69
N VAL A 649 -37.47 22.13 -7.43
CA VAL A 649 -37.64 23.59 -7.53
C VAL A 649 -36.73 24.12 -8.62
N ALA A 650 -37.30 24.68 -9.67
CA ALA A 650 -36.58 25.28 -10.79
C ALA A 650 -36.78 26.81 -10.83
N TYR A 651 -35.69 27.53 -10.98
CA TYR A 651 -35.65 28.99 -11.07
C TYR A 651 -34.84 29.45 -12.28
N SER A 652 -35.46 30.19 -13.20
CA SER A 652 -34.80 30.66 -14.44
C SER A 652 -34.12 29.52 -15.21
N VAL A 653 -34.88 28.43 -15.43
CA VAL A 653 -34.43 27.26 -16.21
C VAL A 653 -35.09 27.27 -17.58
N ASP A 654 -34.28 27.11 -18.62
CA ASP A 654 -34.73 27.06 -20.01
C ASP A 654 -34.75 25.60 -20.48
N VAL A 655 -35.94 25.11 -20.84
CA VAL A 655 -36.20 23.74 -21.33
C VAL A 655 -36.65 23.81 -22.78
N ASP A 656 -35.74 23.57 -23.71
CA ASP A 656 -35.86 24.03 -25.09
C ASP A 656 -35.67 22.90 -26.13
N ALA A 657 -36.51 22.82 -27.16
CA ALA A 657 -36.29 21.93 -28.31
C ALA A 657 -36.09 20.42 -28.00
N ASN A 658 -36.66 19.91 -26.91
CA ASN A 658 -36.71 18.47 -26.58
C ASN A 658 -37.99 17.82 -27.15
N THR A 659 -38.14 16.50 -27.06
CA THR A 659 -39.38 15.82 -27.50
C THR A 659 -40.58 16.23 -26.64
N ILE A 660 -40.46 16.10 -25.31
CA ILE A 660 -41.39 16.71 -24.35
C ILE A 660 -40.55 17.65 -23.48
N GLY A 661 -41.03 18.86 -23.19
CA GLY A 661 -40.32 19.77 -22.31
C GLY A 661 -40.21 19.21 -20.90
N ILE A 662 -41.35 19.08 -20.22
CA ILE A 662 -41.43 18.55 -18.85
C ILE A 662 -42.44 17.41 -18.79
N MET A 663 -42.10 16.31 -18.12
CA MET A 663 -43.01 15.18 -17.87
C MET A 663 -43.10 14.85 -16.38
N LEU A 664 -44.32 14.78 -15.85
CA LEU A 664 -44.61 14.53 -14.44
C LEU A 664 -45.44 13.25 -14.28
N TYR A 665 -44.97 12.35 -13.40
CA TYR A 665 -45.64 11.09 -13.08
C TYR A 665 -45.59 10.80 -11.57
N GLU A 666 -46.41 9.85 -11.11
CA GLU A 666 -46.58 9.51 -9.68
C GLU A 666 -46.87 10.75 -8.79
N ASP A 667 -46.35 10.81 -7.56
CA ASP A 667 -46.56 11.92 -6.62
C ASP A 667 -45.55 13.08 -6.76
N ALA A 668 -44.98 13.26 -7.96
CA ALA A 668 -43.98 14.29 -8.26
C ALA A 668 -44.44 15.73 -7.96
N LYS A 669 -43.55 16.54 -7.41
CA LYS A 669 -43.80 17.94 -7.04
C LYS A 669 -42.83 18.84 -7.78
N LEU A 670 -43.35 19.72 -8.62
CA LEU A 670 -42.56 20.67 -9.39
C LEU A 670 -43.01 22.11 -9.10
N SER A 671 -42.04 22.97 -8.80
CA SER A 671 -42.24 24.41 -8.68
C SER A 671 -41.36 25.13 -9.70
N LEU A 672 -41.99 25.88 -10.61
CA LEU A 672 -41.34 26.62 -11.70
C LEU A 672 -41.43 28.13 -11.46
N THR A 673 -40.30 28.84 -11.45
CA THR A 673 -40.30 30.32 -11.37
C THR A 673 -39.42 30.91 -12.44
N ASN A 674 -39.95 31.84 -13.23
CA ASN A 674 -39.24 32.51 -14.34
C ASN A 674 -38.61 31.54 -15.38
N CYS A 675 -39.11 30.32 -15.49
CA CYS A 675 -38.59 29.29 -16.41
C CYS A 675 -39.21 29.46 -17.81
N ARG A 676 -38.49 29.04 -18.86
CA ARG A 676 -38.93 29.09 -20.26
C ARG A 676 -39.02 27.67 -20.80
N ILE A 677 -40.18 27.24 -21.29
CA ILE A 677 -40.41 25.90 -21.83
C ILE A 677 -40.83 26.05 -23.29
N LEU A 678 -39.86 26.01 -24.21
CA LEU A 678 -39.99 26.51 -25.59
C LEU A 678 -39.66 25.44 -26.62
N ARG A 679 -40.29 25.48 -27.80
CA ARG A 679 -39.94 24.67 -28.99
C ARG A 679 -39.87 23.15 -28.79
N ASN A 680 -40.30 22.62 -27.64
CA ASN A 680 -40.44 21.18 -27.44
C ASN A 680 -41.66 20.69 -28.26
N TRP A 681 -41.81 19.40 -28.57
CA TRP A 681 -43.04 18.99 -29.29
C TRP A 681 -44.27 19.28 -28.43
N LEU A 682 -44.20 18.99 -27.13
CA LEU A 682 -45.19 19.35 -26.11
C LEU A 682 -44.52 20.06 -24.93
N GLY A 683 -45.13 21.11 -24.38
CA GLY A 683 -44.58 21.88 -23.26
C GLY A 683 -44.47 21.06 -21.96
N VAL A 684 -45.60 20.76 -21.34
CA VAL A 684 -45.68 19.99 -20.07
C VAL A 684 -46.67 18.83 -20.20
N LEU A 685 -46.27 17.60 -19.88
CA LEU A 685 -47.16 16.44 -19.82
C LEU A 685 -47.31 15.98 -18.37
N THR A 686 -48.55 15.81 -17.91
CA THR A 686 -48.84 15.01 -16.71
C THR A 686 -49.34 13.64 -17.11
N TYR A 687 -48.83 12.59 -16.47
CA TYR A 687 -49.15 11.21 -16.84
C TYR A 687 -50.56 10.85 -16.37
N CYS A 688 -51.53 10.91 -17.29
CA CYS A 688 -52.93 10.56 -17.06
C CYS A 688 -53.50 9.79 -18.26
N GLU A 689 -54.64 9.12 -18.06
CA GLU A 689 -55.30 8.28 -19.07
C GLU A 689 -55.49 9.04 -20.41
N THR A 690 -55.98 10.29 -20.35
CA THR A 690 -56.17 11.17 -21.51
C THR A 690 -54.88 11.43 -22.30
N CYS A 691 -53.81 11.87 -21.64
CA CYS A 691 -52.54 12.15 -22.34
C CYS A 691 -51.87 10.89 -22.86
N THR A 692 -52.01 9.76 -22.14
CA THR A 692 -51.48 8.49 -22.62
C THR A 692 -52.24 7.97 -23.84
N GLU A 693 -53.55 8.18 -23.92
CA GLU A 693 -54.35 7.87 -25.11
C GLU A 693 -54.01 8.79 -26.29
N GLU A 694 -53.86 10.10 -26.04
CA GLU A 694 -53.55 11.11 -27.06
C GLU A 694 -52.19 10.91 -27.74
N PHE A 695 -51.17 10.50 -26.99
CA PHE A 695 -49.81 10.28 -27.50
C PHE A 695 -49.45 8.80 -27.71
N GLU A 696 -50.43 7.89 -27.74
CA GLU A 696 -50.27 6.44 -27.90
C GLU A 696 -49.29 5.79 -26.88
N ILE A 697 -49.12 6.39 -25.70
CA ILE A 697 -48.27 5.89 -24.61
C ILE A 697 -49.02 4.75 -23.89
N PRO A 698 -48.41 3.57 -23.66
CA PRO A 698 -49.06 2.50 -22.91
C PRO A 698 -49.42 2.93 -21.48
N PHE A 699 -50.72 3.10 -21.19
CA PHE A 699 -51.17 3.51 -19.86
C PHE A 699 -50.85 2.45 -18.81
N ASN A 700 -50.08 2.84 -17.79
CA ASN A 700 -49.92 2.10 -16.55
C ASN A 700 -50.39 2.95 -15.37
N ARG A 701 -51.33 2.43 -14.59
CA ARG A 701 -51.90 3.13 -13.44
C ARG A 701 -50.88 3.43 -12.34
N ASP A 702 -49.81 2.65 -12.25
CA ASP A 702 -48.77 2.86 -11.24
C ASP A 702 -48.01 4.18 -11.44
N TYR A 703 -47.92 4.68 -12.68
CA TYR A 703 -47.28 5.96 -13.02
C TYR A 703 -48.25 7.16 -13.00
N LEU A 704 -49.51 6.97 -12.62
CA LEU A 704 -50.53 8.04 -12.62
C LEU A 704 -50.07 9.26 -11.82
N PHE A 705 -50.06 10.43 -12.46
CA PHE A 705 -49.74 11.68 -11.80
C PHE A 705 -50.80 12.05 -10.74
N THR A 706 -50.33 12.21 -9.51
CA THR A 706 -51.13 12.57 -8.32
C THR A 706 -50.47 13.67 -7.48
N GLY A 707 -49.37 14.23 -7.99
CA GLY A 707 -48.53 15.21 -7.31
C GLY A 707 -49.01 16.66 -7.45
N LEU A 708 -48.06 17.59 -7.59
CA LEU A 708 -48.34 19.03 -7.66
C LEU A 708 -47.42 19.74 -8.66
N LEU A 709 -48.02 20.43 -9.62
CA LEU A 709 -47.35 21.44 -10.44
C LEU A 709 -47.74 22.83 -9.91
N SER A 710 -46.76 23.71 -9.73
CA SER A 710 -46.94 25.06 -9.20
C SER A 710 -45.89 26.01 -9.80
N GLY A 711 -46.11 27.33 -9.70
CA GLY A 711 -45.15 28.28 -10.22
C GLY A 711 -45.67 29.70 -10.33
N SER A 712 -44.87 30.57 -10.95
CA SER A 712 -45.28 31.91 -11.41
C SER A 712 -44.25 32.48 -12.39
N GLY A 713 -44.70 33.36 -13.29
CA GLY A 713 -43.81 34.13 -14.18
C GLY A 713 -43.12 33.31 -15.26
N ASN A 714 -43.58 32.08 -15.54
CA ASN A 714 -42.99 31.22 -16.56
C ASN A 714 -43.47 31.59 -17.97
N THR A 715 -42.68 31.22 -18.98
CA THR A 715 -43.03 31.34 -20.40
C THR A 715 -43.22 29.94 -20.99
N ILE A 716 -44.46 29.61 -21.36
CA ILE A 716 -44.82 28.38 -22.06
C ILE A 716 -45.70 28.80 -23.23
N PRO A 717 -45.15 29.01 -24.45
CA PRO A 717 -45.91 29.56 -25.55
C PRO A 717 -46.95 28.58 -26.07
N ASP A 718 -48.10 29.12 -26.47
CA ASP A 718 -49.19 28.39 -27.10
C ASP A 718 -48.83 27.97 -28.54
N SER A 719 -49.62 27.07 -29.12
CA SER A 719 -49.27 26.41 -30.40
C SER A 719 -49.14 27.35 -31.61
N ASP A 720 -49.68 28.57 -31.53
CA ASP A 720 -49.64 29.63 -32.55
C ASP A 720 -48.70 30.81 -32.21
N GLU A 721 -48.02 30.79 -31.06
CA GLU A 721 -47.08 31.83 -30.62
C GLU A 721 -45.63 31.60 -31.16
N PRO A 722 -44.76 32.63 -31.17
CA PRO A 722 -43.33 32.43 -31.47
C PRO A 722 -42.67 31.48 -30.47
N ASP A 723 -41.72 30.66 -30.94
CA ASP A 723 -41.06 29.61 -30.16
C ASP A 723 -42.04 28.58 -29.50
N ALA A 724 -43.26 28.46 -30.05
CA ALA A 724 -44.32 27.52 -29.64
C ALA A 724 -43.86 26.10 -29.35
N ASN A 725 -44.56 25.44 -28.43
CA ASN A 725 -44.56 23.97 -28.34
C ASN A 725 -45.72 23.45 -29.25
N PRO A 726 -45.45 22.82 -30.42
CA PRO A 726 -46.47 22.65 -31.46
C PRO A 726 -47.67 21.75 -31.12
N LEU A 727 -47.53 20.84 -30.15
CA LEU A 727 -48.61 19.97 -29.65
C LEU A 727 -49.33 20.59 -28.43
N GLY A 728 -48.99 21.82 -28.05
CA GLY A 728 -49.65 22.57 -26.98
C GLY A 728 -48.77 22.86 -25.77
N ARG A 729 -49.32 23.69 -24.87
CA ARG A 729 -48.64 24.15 -23.65
C ARG A 729 -48.55 23.07 -22.58
N VAL A 730 -49.68 22.41 -22.34
CA VAL A 730 -49.85 21.40 -21.29
C VAL A 730 -50.71 20.24 -21.79
N CYS A 731 -50.54 19.06 -21.19
CA CYS A 731 -51.49 17.96 -21.26
C CYS A 731 -51.78 17.42 -19.84
N PRO A 732 -53.06 17.19 -19.47
CA PRO A 732 -54.25 17.44 -20.28
C PRO A 732 -54.65 18.92 -20.26
N ASP A 733 -55.16 19.43 -21.38
CA ASP A 733 -55.74 20.78 -21.47
C ASP A 733 -57.25 20.75 -21.16
N ASP A 734 -57.58 20.26 -19.96
CA ASP A 734 -58.96 20.12 -19.46
C ASP A 734 -59.27 21.07 -18.27
N GLY A 735 -58.31 21.93 -17.92
CA GLY A 735 -58.36 22.83 -16.77
C GLY A 735 -58.01 22.18 -15.42
N SER A 736 -57.54 20.93 -15.39
CA SER A 736 -56.98 20.30 -14.18
C SER A 736 -55.64 20.91 -13.74
N ILE A 737 -54.91 21.52 -14.68
CA ILE A 737 -53.71 22.32 -14.45
C ILE A 737 -54.09 23.81 -14.55
N ASP A 738 -53.83 24.59 -13.51
CA ASP A 738 -54.01 26.04 -13.56
C ASP A 738 -52.85 26.71 -14.30
N VAL A 739 -52.93 26.68 -15.63
CA VAL A 739 -51.94 27.31 -16.52
C VAL A 739 -51.84 28.82 -16.27
N SER A 740 -52.95 29.48 -15.89
CA SER A 740 -52.98 30.93 -15.64
C SER A 740 -52.14 31.33 -14.42
N ALA A 741 -52.06 30.47 -13.39
CA ALA A 741 -51.18 30.68 -12.26
C ALA A 741 -49.70 30.40 -12.58
N LEU A 742 -49.41 29.51 -13.54
CA LEU A 742 -48.03 29.13 -13.91
C LEU A 742 -47.32 30.21 -14.73
N ILE A 743 -48.04 30.86 -15.65
CA ILE A 743 -47.46 31.79 -16.63
C ILE A 743 -47.48 33.24 -16.15
N SER A 744 -46.73 34.10 -16.84
CA SER A 744 -47.07 35.53 -16.87
C SER A 744 -48.01 35.79 -18.04
N GLU A 745 -49.11 36.52 -17.82
CA GLU A 745 -49.84 37.13 -18.93
C GLU A 745 -48.90 38.13 -19.62
N MET A 746 -48.64 37.92 -20.92
CA MET A 746 -48.00 38.96 -21.75
C MET A 746 -48.97 40.12 -21.94
N THR A 747 -48.93 41.06 -21.00
CA THR A 747 -49.52 42.38 -21.19
C THR A 747 -48.70 43.16 -22.21
N ASP A 748 -49.27 43.39 -23.40
CA ASP A 748 -48.71 44.24 -24.48
C ASP A 748 -48.66 45.74 -24.08
N GLU A 749 -47.92 46.09 -23.03
CA GLU A 749 -47.56 47.47 -22.73
C GLU A 749 -46.06 47.70 -22.95
N GLU A 750 -45.74 48.36 -24.07
CA GLU A 750 -44.41 48.97 -24.26
C GLU A 750 -44.11 49.91 -23.07
N PRO A 751 -42.95 49.80 -22.41
CA PRO A 751 -42.57 50.74 -21.36
C PRO A 751 -42.37 52.13 -21.98
N GLY A 752 -43.36 53.00 -21.78
CA GLY A 752 -43.39 54.34 -22.35
C GLY A 752 -42.12 55.14 -22.09
N VAL A 753 -41.55 55.69 -23.16
CA VAL A 753 -40.35 56.53 -23.13
C VAL A 753 -40.56 57.70 -22.13
N PRO A 754 -39.69 57.87 -21.12
CA PRO A 754 -39.79 59.02 -20.22
C PRO A 754 -39.39 60.30 -20.96
N ASP A 755 -40.29 61.28 -20.99
CA ASP A 755 -40.00 62.61 -21.55
C ASP A 755 -38.77 63.24 -20.86
N SER A 756 -37.83 63.72 -21.67
CA SER A 756 -36.64 64.42 -21.19
C SER A 756 -36.97 65.80 -20.62
N PRO A 757 -36.59 66.13 -19.37
CA PRO A 757 -36.67 67.50 -18.87
C PRO A 757 -35.53 68.36 -19.46
N ASN A 758 -35.86 69.61 -19.84
CA ASN A 758 -34.93 70.64 -20.30
C ASN A 758 -34.01 71.15 -19.18
#